data_AF-A0A9X0A1L8-F1
#
_entry.id   AF-A0A9X0A1L8-F1
#
_cell.length_a   1.000
_cell.length_b   1.000
_cell.length_c   1.000
_cell.angle_alpha   90.00
_cell.angle_beta   90.00
_cell.angle_gamma   90.00
#
_symmetry.space_group_name_H-M   'P 1'
#
loop_
_entity.id
_entity.type
_entity.pdbx_description
1 polymer ?
#
loop_
_entity_poly.entity_id
_entity_poly.type
_entity_poly.pdbx_seq_one_letter_code
_entity_poly.pdbx_strand_id
1 'polypeptide(L)'
;MSSHINGFPVYKRSKSGITSKEILDICIGGNVSDDKVCARVPAGITESGIFIVDLQAVCYKDLTVDDNGVYGSHSSPSEDFQVFFDDLGNISAVEKINKNDKETISEIQTTRSHFIVRKQYSWPGKDKNFRRLIAKVEHEEKFLQFAIVQYTVNMTSDEAKMLFANPENSRKRGRPSEPKLRTKPSVLWRMREMGSKSSAKQIINNIHREVGGVVSISSPSDIPKDRQQVYNQLRKVEGRKKSRSTGPAKSPDITKLLSLQQAGRFVRDVSLGARSKKNGEMRAAASTFAGTDTTIGWIKRFCCPGSTQAAVAGVDMTYKLGPFYLTTVTFPNPMFVYKNNVNKHPTTLAAVMTSVTKEKRDYEYFARSLKSEGIESLMYGTDGECALESGFESVYPIAESPAHNNIHLRCFDHAKGDILTKLKELKVCETERNKIQREILGSEFGGKRVKGLVDCENETEFEELYVNKEVHWPEEFKEWMATTKGRHRSMKTTLKLCMLKPTRIAAGLGNPPNKWDNQRTESLNNVIKEAAENQVTDQASIHETLESEVFQQQENEYVKAIYRMGEYRLAPEFEKFSVTPSVWTQKTPEQQREHVKKVFKAPANTSSSNQVTPSKRLSITFEDCEVTSVAARMLSQIWHEAEIILSYNKVIDLGGGVYCVTEFGNSVNVTVKGNSHNCKCRNFQSTAGLCSHVLAVADTMGTLAALLEKFNTKTNKASSILNANISKRAGEKPKEKKKRKGQNNVEQIPILEEIERPDNDIDCQKPLAFTEIWHNTNKFQVVFTKECTSKAQKCESCKVEFARGGVVCIPQDIAICHMERYFYPKKDANGKTTYEPTWKREIARFYCVKKECILRRHPYFWKGMVEVQDDVRQNLKEGHKKLLKEALHLSI
;
A
#
# COMPACT_ATOMS: atom_id res chain seq x y z
N MET A 1 -3.42 20.62 -52.10
CA MET A 1 -3.62 20.35 -50.66
C MET A 1 -3.04 18.98 -50.34
N SER A 2 -2.10 18.86 -49.39
CA SER A 2 -1.56 17.56 -48.98
C SER A 2 -2.61 16.80 -48.16
N SER A 3 -3.04 15.62 -48.63
CA SER A 3 -4.04 14.82 -47.92
C SER A 3 -3.41 14.13 -46.72
N HIS A 4 -3.98 14.34 -45.53
CA HIS A 4 -3.51 13.72 -44.28
C HIS A 4 -4.48 12.62 -43.80
N ILE A 5 -3.95 11.68 -43.02
CA ILE A 5 -4.72 10.76 -42.15
C ILE A 5 -4.08 10.85 -40.76
N ASN A 6 -4.87 11.05 -39.70
CA ASN A 6 -4.41 11.20 -38.31
C ASN A 6 -3.25 12.21 -38.08
N GLY A 7 -3.12 13.23 -38.93
CA GLY A 7 -1.99 14.18 -38.86
C GLY A 7 -0.66 13.60 -39.37
N PHE A 8 -0.70 12.64 -40.30
CA PHE A 8 0.44 12.14 -41.08
C PHE A 8 0.19 12.42 -42.57
N PRO A 9 1.19 12.93 -43.31
CA PRO A 9 1.10 13.10 -44.76
C PRO A 9 0.86 11.77 -45.50
N VAL A 10 -0.05 11.75 -46.45
CA VAL A 10 -0.33 10.56 -47.29
C VAL A 10 0.26 10.77 -48.68
N TYR A 11 1.16 9.87 -49.08
CA TYR A 11 1.73 9.87 -50.43
C TYR A 11 0.67 9.51 -51.49
N LYS A 12 -0.12 8.46 -51.21
CA LYS A 12 -1.12 7.91 -52.15
C LYS A 12 -2.22 7.16 -51.39
N ARG A 13 -3.49 7.53 -51.57
CA ARG A 13 -4.63 6.71 -51.09
C ARG A 13 -4.90 5.59 -52.12
N SER A 14 -4.59 4.35 -51.77
CA SER A 14 -4.91 3.18 -52.62
C SER A 14 -5.22 1.92 -51.82
N LYS A 15 -6.14 1.10 -52.35
CA LYS A 15 -6.41 -0.28 -51.90
C LYS A 15 -5.55 -1.33 -52.63
N SER A 16 -5.00 -1.02 -53.80
CA SER A 16 -4.03 -1.89 -54.49
C SER A 16 -2.69 -1.89 -53.74
N GLY A 17 -2.01 -3.03 -53.70
CA GLY A 17 -0.68 -3.12 -53.09
C GLY A 17 0.36 -2.36 -53.92
N ILE A 18 1.25 -1.60 -53.28
CA ILE A 18 2.34 -0.91 -53.97
C ILE A 18 3.31 -1.91 -54.64
N THR A 19 3.77 -1.60 -55.85
CA THR A 19 4.61 -2.49 -56.65
C THR A 19 6.08 -2.41 -56.22
N SER A 20 6.89 -3.43 -56.54
CA SER A 20 8.32 -3.42 -56.22
C SER A 20 9.08 -2.34 -57.01
N LYS A 21 8.64 -2.02 -58.24
CA LYS A 21 9.17 -0.91 -59.02
C LYS A 21 8.84 0.43 -58.34
N GLU A 22 7.57 0.69 -58.00
CA GLU A 22 7.17 1.93 -57.32
C GLU A 22 7.87 2.11 -55.96
N ILE A 23 8.24 1.01 -55.27
CA ILE A 23 9.09 1.05 -54.07
C ILE A 23 10.54 1.47 -54.40
N LEU A 24 11.15 0.91 -55.45
CA LEU A 24 12.51 1.25 -55.86
C LEU A 24 12.60 2.68 -56.41
N ASP A 25 11.65 3.11 -57.24
CA ASP A 25 11.53 4.48 -57.77
C ASP A 25 11.52 5.51 -56.64
N ILE A 26 10.78 5.25 -55.55
CA ILE A 26 10.73 6.11 -54.35
C ILE A 26 12.02 6.04 -53.52
N CYS A 27 12.53 4.84 -53.24
CA CYS A 27 13.63 4.65 -52.29
C CYS A 27 15.02 4.94 -52.86
N ILE A 28 15.19 4.85 -54.18
CA ILE A 28 16.44 5.14 -54.90
C ILE A 28 16.36 6.50 -55.60
N GLY A 29 15.26 6.77 -56.32
CA GLY A 29 15.12 7.97 -57.16
C GLY A 29 14.94 9.27 -56.39
N GLY A 30 14.65 9.23 -55.08
CA GLY A 30 14.72 10.37 -54.15
C GLY A 30 13.71 11.52 -54.35
N ASN A 31 13.06 11.62 -55.52
CA ASN A 31 12.18 12.70 -55.94
C ASN A 31 10.81 12.68 -55.25
N VAL A 32 10.81 12.82 -53.92
CA VAL A 32 9.63 12.90 -53.05
C VAL A 32 9.61 14.27 -52.38
N SER A 33 8.50 15.01 -52.56
CA SER A 33 8.30 16.29 -51.88
C SER A 33 8.11 16.09 -50.37
N ASP A 34 8.79 16.90 -49.56
CA ASP A 34 8.79 16.83 -48.08
C ASP A 34 7.36 16.89 -47.49
N ASP A 35 6.43 17.57 -48.15
CA ASP A 35 5.01 17.66 -47.75
C ASP A 35 4.24 16.32 -47.79
N LYS A 36 4.92 15.24 -48.21
CA LYS A 36 4.43 13.85 -48.27
C LYS A 36 5.28 12.87 -47.44
N VAL A 37 6.34 13.34 -46.78
CA VAL A 37 7.27 12.49 -46.01
C VAL A 37 6.92 12.55 -44.51
N CYS A 38 6.81 11.38 -43.90
CA CYS A 38 6.55 11.23 -42.46
C CYS A 38 7.86 11.19 -41.66
N ALA A 39 8.16 12.25 -40.91
CA ALA A 39 9.24 12.28 -39.92
C ALA A 39 8.96 11.45 -38.64
N ARG A 40 7.85 10.70 -38.60
CA ARG A 40 7.41 9.84 -37.49
C ARG A 40 6.58 8.66 -38.00
N VAL A 41 6.60 7.51 -37.31
CA VAL A 41 5.81 6.32 -37.69
C VAL A 41 4.32 6.68 -37.78
N PRO A 42 3.63 6.43 -38.92
CA PRO A 42 2.17 6.58 -39.03
C PRO A 42 1.45 5.77 -37.95
N ALA A 43 0.57 6.41 -37.19
CA ALA A 43 -0.02 5.83 -35.98
C ALA A 43 -1.57 5.88 -35.96
N GLY A 44 -2.19 4.85 -35.39
CA GLY A 44 -3.64 4.68 -35.28
C GLY A 44 -4.37 4.58 -36.62
N ILE A 45 -3.66 4.21 -37.70
CA ILE A 45 -4.20 4.26 -39.07
C ILE A 45 -5.22 3.14 -39.27
N THR A 46 -6.49 3.53 -39.38
CA THR A 46 -7.65 2.63 -39.61
C THR A 46 -8.29 2.80 -40.99
N GLU A 47 -7.59 3.44 -41.93
CA GLU A 47 -8.00 3.67 -43.32
C GLU A 47 -6.97 3.13 -44.32
N SER A 48 -7.34 2.99 -45.60
CA SER A 48 -6.40 2.63 -46.66
C SER A 48 -5.53 3.82 -47.09
N GLY A 49 -4.20 3.67 -47.05
CA GLY A 49 -3.26 4.73 -47.40
C GLY A 49 -1.81 4.23 -47.48
N ILE A 50 -1.00 4.91 -48.30
CA ILE A 50 0.43 4.70 -48.46
C ILE A 50 1.16 5.93 -47.91
N PHE A 51 2.13 5.69 -47.04
CA PHE A 51 2.94 6.67 -46.33
C PHE A 51 4.42 6.42 -46.64
N ILE A 52 5.17 7.47 -46.95
CA ILE A 52 6.63 7.43 -47.04
C ILE A 52 7.18 7.90 -45.68
N VAL A 53 8.15 7.19 -45.12
CA VAL A 53 8.72 7.44 -43.80
C VAL A 53 10.24 7.57 -43.91
N ASP A 54 10.81 8.63 -43.35
CA ASP A 54 12.25 8.84 -43.35
C ASP A 54 12.93 8.02 -42.24
N LEU A 55 13.88 7.15 -42.62
CA LEU A 55 14.66 6.32 -41.70
C LEU A 55 15.82 7.05 -41.00
N GLN A 56 16.20 8.26 -41.45
CA GLN A 56 17.08 9.15 -40.70
C GLN A 56 16.34 9.72 -39.48
N ALA A 57 15.05 10.05 -39.62
CA ALA A 57 14.19 10.48 -38.53
C ALA A 57 13.64 9.32 -37.68
N VAL A 58 13.40 8.15 -38.29
CA VAL A 58 12.66 7.03 -37.67
C VAL A 58 13.46 5.73 -37.68
N CYS A 59 13.73 5.17 -36.50
CA CYS A 59 14.38 3.86 -36.40
C CYS A 59 13.54 2.78 -37.12
N TYR A 60 14.10 2.14 -38.15
CA TYR A 60 13.39 1.16 -39.00
C TYR A 60 12.71 0.00 -38.26
N LYS A 61 13.13 -0.30 -37.02
CA LYS A 61 12.55 -1.34 -36.16
C LYS A 61 11.21 -0.90 -35.57
N ASP A 62 11.01 0.40 -35.40
CA ASP A 62 9.82 1.00 -34.78
C ASP A 62 8.64 1.09 -35.74
N LEU A 63 8.86 1.02 -37.07
CA LEU A 63 7.81 0.87 -38.08
C LEU A 63 6.86 -0.32 -37.79
N THR A 64 7.31 -1.31 -37.00
CA THR A 64 6.48 -2.44 -36.57
C THR A 64 5.43 -2.09 -35.51
N VAL A 65 5.47 -0.86 -34.97
CA VAL A 65 4.68 -0.33 -33.86
C VAL A 65 4.05 1.01 -34.26
N ASP A 66 2.74 0.97 -34.50
CA ASP A 66 1.91 2.02 -35.09
C ASP A 66 0.67 2.34 -34.24
N ASP A 67 0.72 2.03 -32.94
CA ASP A 67 -0.35 2.20 -31.94
C ASP A 67 -1.71 1.56 -32.25
N ASN A 68 -1.90 0.91 -33.40
CA ASN A 68 -3.08 0.11 -33.70
C ASN A 68 -3.22 -1.06 -32.72
N GLY A 69 -2.13 -1.77 -32.40
CA GLY A 69 -2.13 -2.81 -31.36
C GLY A 69 -1.19 -3.99 -31.63
N VAL A 70 -1.73 -5.20 -31.58
CA VAL A 70 -0.97 -6.46 -31.77
C VAL A 70 -1.47 -7.20 -33.00
N TYR A 71 -0.66 -7.19 -34.05
CA TYR A 71 -0.82 -8.07 -35.21
C TYR A 71 -0.53 -9.53 -34.81
N GLY A 72 -1.42 -10.44 -35.20
CA GLY A 72 -1.36 -11.86 -34.82
C GLY A 72 -0.59 -12.73 -35.81
N SER A 73 -0.64 -12.38 -37.09
CA SER A 73 -0.01 -13.11 -38.19
C SER A 73 0.86 -12.16 -39.03
N HIS A 74 1.96 -12.67 -39.60
CA HIS A 74 2.87 -11.89 -40.45
C HIS A 74 3.55 -12.78 -41.51
N SER A 75 4.05 -12.16 -42.58
CA SER A 75 4.99 -12.77 -43.53
C SER A 75 6.05 -11.74 -43.93
N SER A 76 7.25 -12.19 -44.32
CA SER A 76 8.37 -11.27 -44.63
C SER A 76 9.15 -11.66 -45.89
N PRO A 77 8.56 -11.59 -47.10
CA PRO A 77 9.26 -11.91 -48.34
C PRO A 77 10.34 -10.86 -48.67
N SER A 78 11.40 -11.33 -49.36
CA SER A 78 12.46 -10.48 -49.92
C SER A 78 12.62 -10.76 -51.41
N GLU A 79 12.64 -9.69 -52.20
CA GLU A 79 12.82 -9.73 -53.64
C GLU A 79 14.10 -8.97 -54.00
N ASP A 80 14.91 -9.57 -54.85
CA ASP A 80 16.23 -9.08 -55.22
C ASP A 80 16.17 -8.55 -56.66
N PHE A 81 16.80 -7.40 -56.89
CA PHE A 81 16.74 -6.68 -58.16
C PHE A 81 18.12 -6.22 -58.60
N GLN A 82 18.33 -6.19 -59.90
CA GLN A 82 19.40 -5.44 -60.54
C GLN A 82 18.78 -4.15 -61.09
N VAL A 83 19.34 -3.01 -60.71
CA VAL A 83 18.86 -1.68 -61.09
C VAL A 83 19.90 -1.04 -61.99
N PHE A 84 19.45 -0.63 -63.18
CA PHE A 84 20.25 0.09 -64.17
C PHE A 84 19.87 1.57 -64.13
N PHE A 85 20.86 2.42 -64.39
CA PHE A 85 20.72 3.87 -64.36
C PHE A 85 20.88 4.46 -65.76
N ASP A 86 20.38 5.67 -65.99
CA ASP A 86 20.71 6.49 -67.16
C ASP A 86 21.92 7.40 -66.89
N ASP A 87 22.39 8.12 -67.91
CA ASP A 87 23.51 9.07 -67.81
C ASP A 87 23.24 10.27 -66.88
N LEU A 88 22.00 10.43 -66.41
CA LEU A 88 21.54 11.45 -65.47
C LEU A 88 21.35 10.90 -64.04
N GLY A 89 21.60 9.60 -63.83
CA GLY A 89 21.47 8.92 -62.53
C GLY A 89 20.05 8.49 -62.15
N ASN A 90 19.07 8.59 -63.06
CA ASN A 90 17.72 8.06 -62.83
C ASN A 90 17.66 6.57 -63.15
N ILE A 91 16.61 5.88 -62.69
CA ILE A 91 16.40 4.45 -62.98
C ILE A 91 15.96 4.26 -64.44
N SER A 92 16.81 3.65 -65.26
CA SER A 92 16.52 3.31 -66.67
C SER A 92 15.80 1.96 -66.79
N ALA A 93 16.27 0.94 -66.07
CA ALA A 93 15.66 -0.39 -66.04
C ALA A 93 15.77 -1.06 -64.65
N VAL A 94 14.86 -1.99 -64.38
CA VAL A 94 14.80 -2.78 -63.13
C VAL A 94 14.48 -4.21 -63.47
N GLU A 95 15.42 -5.13 -63.23
CA GLU A 95 15.27 -6.56 -63.48
C GLU A 95 15.22 -7.33 -62.18
N LYS A 96 14.38 -8.38 -62.11
CA LYS A 96 14.18 -9.17 -60.90
C LYS A 96 15.04 -10.44 -60.95
N ILE A 97 15.96 -10.56 -60.00
CA ILE A 97 16.89 -11.69 -59.89
C ILE A 97 16.12 -12.93 -59.42
N ASN A 98 16.30 -14.05 -60.12
CA ASN A 98 15.65 -15.32 -59.79
C ASN A 98 16.54 -16.16 -58.84
N LYS A 99 15.99 -16.62 -57.72
CA LYS A 99 16.76 -17.24 -56.63
C LYS A 99 17.14 -18.72 -56.85
N ASN A 100 16.92 -19.24 -58.05
CA ASN A 100 17.13 -20.65 -58.39
C ASN A 100 18.50 -20.94 -59.00
N ASP A 101 19.25 -19.92 -59.43
CA ASP A 101 20.54 -20.05 -60.09
C ASP A 101 21.65 -19.45 -59.21
N LYS A 102 22.64 -20.26 -58.80
CA LYS A 102 23.55 -19.91 -57.69
C LYS A 102 24.80 -19.15 -58.13
N GLU A 103 25.29 -19.38 -59.34
CA GLU A 103 26.50 -18.72 -59.85
C GLU A 103 26.15 -17.27 -60.23
N THR A 104 25.07 -17.08 -60.99
CA THR A 104 24.49 -15.76 -61.30
C THR A 104 24.19 -14.93 -60.04
N ILE A 105 23.76 -15.54 -58.93
CA ILE A 105 23.55 -14.83 -57.66
C ILE A 105 24.86 -14.33 -57.05
N SER A 106 25.94 -15.12 -57.08
CA SER A 106 27.21 -14.73 -56.44
C SER A 106 27.90 -13.60 -57.20
N GLU A 107 27.83 -13.59 -58.53
CA GLU A 107 28.36 -12.49 -59.35
C GLU A 107 27.55 -11.21 -59.14
N ILE A 108 26.22 -11.26 -59.28
CA ILE A 108 25.37 -10.06 -59.17
C ILE A 108 25.42 -9.44 -57.77
N GLN A 109 25.57 -10.23 -56.71
CA GLN A 109 25.77 -9.73 -55.33
C GLN A 109 27.05 -8.91 -55.12
N THR A 110 28.02 -8.98 -56.03
CA THR A 110 29.21 -8.09 -56.02
C THR A 110 29.02 -6.79 -56.80
N THR A 111 27.91 -6.64 -57.53
CA THR A 111 27.63 -5.44 -58.33
C THR A 111 27.02 -4.31 -57.49
N ARG A 112 27.45 -3.07 -57.73
CA ARG A 112 26.83 -1.87 -57.12
C ARG A 112 25.37 -1.64 -57.52
N SER A 113 24.88 -2.39 -58.52
CA SER A 113 23.51 -2.39 -59.03
C SER A 113 22.55 -3.35 -58.31
N HIS A 114 22.99 -4.11 -57.29
CA HIS A 114 22.12 -5.04 -56.55
C HIS A 114 21.36 -4.36 -55.41
N PHE A 115 20.03 -4.49 -55.43
CA PHE A 115 19.11 -3.94 -54.41
C PHE A 115 18.13 -5.01 -53.91
N ILE A 116 17.91 -5.06 -52.59
CA ILE A 116 16.98 -6.02 -51.96
C ILE A 116 15.76 -5.29 -51.40
N VAL A 117 14.59 -5.54 -51.98
CA VAL A 117 13.30 -5.06 -51.47
C VAL A 117 12.81 -6.01 -50.39
N ARG A 118 12.98 -5.64 -49.12
CA ARG A 118 12.44 -6.40 -47.97
C ARG A 118 11.04 -5.90 -47.62
N LYS A 119 10.05 -6.79 -47.72
CA LYS A 119 8.64 -6.51 -47.38
C LYS A 119 8.27 -7.27 -46.11
N GLN A 120 7.43 -6.66 -45.27
CA GLN A 120 6.82 -7.28 -44.09
C GLN A 120 5.32 -7.01 -44.09
N TYR A 121 4.52 -8.05 -44.28
CA TYR A 121 3.07 -7.99 -44.15
C TYR A 121 2.63 -8.33 -42.71
N SER A 122 1.52 -7.78 -42.24
CA SER A 122 0.98 -8.02 -40.90
C SER A 122 -0.55 -7.89 -40.86
N TRP A 123 -1.21 -8.79 -40.12
CA TRP A 123 -2.67 -8.92 -40.02
C TRP A 123 -3.12 -9.10 -38.55
N PRO A 124 -4.25 -8.51 -38.12
CA PRO A 124 -4.84 -8.78 -36.80
C PRO A 124 -5.43 -10.20 -36.76
N GLY A 125 -4.93 -11.04 -35.83
CA GLY A 125 -5.38 -12.42 -35.70
C GLY A 125 -5.26 -13.23 -37.00
N LYS A 126 -6.42 -13.62 -37.55
CA LYS A 126 -6.59 -14.28 -38.86
C LYS A 126 -7.26 -13.39 -39.93
N ASP A 127 -7.72 -12.19 -39.58
CA ASP A 127 -8.48 -11.35 -40.51
C ASP A 127 -7.54 -10.70 -41.54
N LYS A 128 -7.81 -10.96 -42.83
CA LYS A 128 -7.04 -10.43 -43.96
C LYS A 128 -7.60 -9.11 -44.49
N ASN A 129 -8.78 -8.68 -44.04
CA ASN A 129 -9.43 -7.45 -44.48
C ASN A 129 -8.72 -6.20 -43.93
N PHE A 130 -7.98 -6.31 -42.84
CA PHE A 130 -6.98 -5.34 -42.42
C PHE A 130 -5.57 -5.90 -42.68
N ARG A 131 -4.77 -5.22 -43.50
CA ARG A 131 -3.39 -5.60 -43.81
C ARG A 131 -2.48 -4.38 -43.75
N ARG A 132 -1.43 -4.45 -42.93
CA ARG A 132 -0.28 -3.54 -43.01
C ARG A 132 0.82 -4.19 -43.85
N LEU A 133 1.50 -3.38 -44.66
CA LEU A 133 2.77 -3.68 -45.34
C LEU A 133 3.79 -2.64 -44.89
N ILE A 134 4.99 -3.09 -44.53
CA ILE A 134 6.19 -2.26 -44.38
C ILE A 134 7.18 -2.72 -45.45
N ALA A 135 7.61 -1.83 -46.33
CA ALA A 135 8.62 -2.10 -47.35
C ALA A 135 9.86 -1.21 -47.14
N LYS A 136 11.04 -1.78 -47.36
CA LYS A 136 12.34 -1.10 -47.27
C LYS A 136 13.25 -1.63 -48.37
N VAL A 137 14.10 -0.77 -48.91
CA VAL A 137 15.15 -1.17 -49.86
C VAL A 137 16.49 -1.22 -49.13
N GLU A 138 17.27 -2.25 -49.41
CA GLU A 138 18.60 -2.50 -48.86
C GLU A 138 19.65 -2.55 -49.99
N HIS A 139 20.79 -1.91 -49.76
CA HIS A 139 21.92 -1.75 -50.67
C HIS A 139 23.20 -1.67 -49.82
N GLU A 140 24.28 -2.36 -50.21
CA GLU A 140 25.54 -2.43 -49.44
C GLU A 140 25.31 -2.66 -47.91
N GLU A 141 24.48 -3.66 -47.59
CA GLU A 141 24.02 -4.04 -46.23
C GLU A 141 23.25 -2.97 -45.42
N LYS A 142 22.94 -1.81 -46.02
CA LYS A 142 22.26 -0.68 -45.37
C LYS A 142 20.86 -0.47 -45.95
N PHE A 143 19.92 0.00 -45.13
CA PHE A 143 18.63 0.49 -45.65
C PHE A 143 18.79 1.89 -46.24
N LEU A 144 18.19 2.14 -47.41
CA LEU A 144 18.09 3.47 -48.01
C LEU A 144 17.21 4.41 -47.14
N GLN A 145 17.29 5.72 -47.38
CA GLN A 145 16.63 6.73 -46.54
C GLN A 145 15.12 6.49 -46.36
N PHE A 146 14.40 6.15 -47.42
CA PHE A 146 12.95 6.02 -47.34
C PHE A 146 12.48 4.58 -47.09
N ALA A 147 11.52 4.43 -46.19
CA ALA A 147 10.70 3.25 -46.02
C ALA A 147 9.25 3.57 -46.38
N ILE A 148 8.50 2.56 -46.83
CA ILE A 148 7.09 2.71 -47.20
C ILE A 148 6.24 1.90 -46.24
N VAL A 149 5.24 2.56 -45.64
CA VAL A 149 4.21 1.91 -44.84
C VAL A 149 2.89 2.03 -45.57
N GLN A 150 2.26 0.89 -45.90
CA GLN A 150 0.95 0.84 -46.52
C GLN A 150 -0.06 0.15 -45.61
N TYR A 151 -1.25 0.73 -45.52
CA TYR A 151 -2.43 0.09 -44.96
C TYR A 151 -3.42 -0.23 -46.09
N THR A 152 -3.87 -1.47 -46.15
CA THR A 152 -5.03 -1.91 -46.94
C THR A 152 -6.15 -2.27 -45.98
N VAL A 153 -7.27 -1.58 -46.06
CA VAL A 153 -8.42 -1.73 -45.16
C VAL A 153 -9.69 -1.92 -45.99
N ASN A 154 -10.25 -3.13 -45.92
CA ASN A 154 -11.43 -3.61 -46.64
C ASN A 154 -12.63 -3.78 -45.68
N MET A 155 -12.84 -2.79 -44.83
CA MET A 155 -13.88 -2.70 -43.79
C MET A 155 -14.14 -1.22 -43.47
N THR A 156 -15.14 -0.91 -42.66
CA THR A 156 -15.34 0.45 -42.13
C THR A 156 -14.26 0.82 -41.11
N SER A 157 -14.06 2.12 -40.87
CA SER A 157 -13.06 2.58 -39.89
C SER A 157 -13.40 2.17 -38.45
N ASP A 158 -14.67 1.91 -38.12
CA ASP A 158 -15.06 1.56 -36.75
C ASP A 158 -14.96 0.05 -36.49
N GLU A 159 -15.25 -0.79 -37.49
CA GLU A 159 -14.84 -2.21 -37.46
C GLU A 159 -13.32 -2.34 -37.29
N ALA A 160 -12.53 -1.55 -38.03
CA ALA A 160 -11.08 -1.53 -37.92
C ALA A 160 -10.59 -1.13 -36.52
N LYS A 161 -11.24 -0.19 -35.83
CA LYS A 161 -10.94 0.15 -34.41
C LYS A 161 -11.30 -1.03 -33.49
N MET A 162 -12.47 -1.64 -33.69
CA MET A 162 -12.96 -2.74 -32.86
C MET A 162 -12.11 -4.01 -32.95
N LEU A 163 -11.51 -4.31 -34.11
CA LEU A 163 -10.59 -5.45 -34.27
C LEU A 163 -9.40 -5.42 -33.29
N PHE A 164 -8.87 -4.23 -32.97
CA PHE A 164 -7.75 -4.11 -32.04
C PHE A 164 -8.17 -3.91 -30.58
N ALA A 165 -9.44 -3.58 -30.33
CA ALA A 165 -9.99 -3.38 -28.99
C ALA A 165 -10.24 -4.69 -28.22
N ASN A 166 -10.38 -5.83 -28.90
CA ASN A 166 -10.92 -7.06 -28.31
C ASN A 166 -9.87 -8.20 -28.14
N PRO A 167 -9.33 -8.44 -26.94
CA PRO A 167 -8.19 -9.34 -26.77
C PRO A 167 -8.60 -10.79 -26.40
N GLU A 168 -8.91 -11.65 -27.39
CA GLU A 168 -9.15 -13.10 -27.16
C GLU A 168 -8.04 -13.78 -26.31
N ASN A 169 -6.82 -13.24 -26.37
CA ASN A 169 -5.67 -13.62 -25.55
C ASN A 169 -5.69 -13.02 -24.11
N SER A 170 -6.86 -12.87 -23.47
CA SER A 170 -7.00 -12.47 -22.07
C SER A 170 -7.65 -13.56 -21.20
N ARG A 171 -6.96 -14.71 -21.04
CA ARG A 171 -7.36 -15.80 -20.11
C ARG A 171 -7.29 -15.44 -18.60
N LYS A 172 -7.53 -14.18 -18.23
CA LYS A 172 -7.68 -13.71 -16.85
C LYS A 172 -8.96 -12.89 -16.74
N ARG A 173 -10.00 -13.49 -16.15
CA ARG A 173 -11.29 -12.84 -15.86
C ARG A 173 -11.07 -11.61 -14.96
N GLY A 174 -11.84 -10.54 -15.16
CA GLY A 174 -11.94 -9.42 -14.21
C GLY A 174 -10.94 -8.26 -14.39
N ARG A 175 -10.60 -7.87 -15.63
CA ARG A 175 -10.01 -6.55 -15.93
C ARG A 175 -10.73 -5.88 -17.11
N PRO A 176 -10.79 -4.54 -17.18
CA PRO A 176 -11.25 -3.82 -18.36
C PRO A 176 -10.46 -4.19 -19.62
N SER A 177 -11.14 -4.17 -20.77
CA SER A 177 -10.58 -4.50 -22.09
C SER A 177 -9.85 -3.32 -22.71
N GLU A 178 -8.70 -2.95 -22.15
CA GLU A 178 -7.81 -1.93 -22.73
C GLU A 178 -6.94 -2.53 -23.88
N PRO A 179 -6.78 -1.83 -25.02
CA PRO A 179 -5.93 -2.27 -26.11
C PRO A 179 -4.47 -2.50 -25.69
N LYS A 180 -3.87 -3.61 -26.13
CA LYS A 180 -2.48 -3.96 -25.81
C LYS A 180 -1.47 -3.20 -26.68
N LEU A 181 -1.37 -1.88 -26.49
CA LEU A 181 -0.31 -1.03 -27.07
C LEU A 181 1.08 -1.63 -26.81
N ARG A 182 2.08 -1.35 -27.66
CA ARG A 182 3.41 -2.00 -27.60
C ARG A 182 4.52 -0.95 -27.65
N THR A 183 5.32 -0.83 -26.59
CA THR A 183 6.53 0.01 -26.58
C THR A 183 7.47 -0.28 -27.76
N LYS A 184 7.95 0.79 -28.41
CA LYS A 184 8.83 0.74 -29.58
C LYS A 184 10.16 0.03 -29.29
N PRO A 185 10.69 -0.78 -30.22
CA PRO A 185 12.00 -1.42 -30.11
C PRO A 185 13.18 -0.50 -29.75
N SER A 186 13.22 0.74 -30.24
CA SER A 186 14.23 1.75 -29.88
C SER A 186 14.22 2.09 -28.38
N VAL A 187 13.05 2.37 -27.82
CA VAL A 187 12.85 2.66 -26.40
C VAL A 187 13.26 1.45 -25.54
N LEU A 188 12.89 0.24 -25.96
CA LEU A 188 13.33 -1.00 -25.32
C LEU A 188 14.86 -1.21 -25.41
N TRP A 189 15.54 -0.61 -26.40
CA TRP A 189 17.00 -0.63 -26.53
C TRP A 189 17.66 0.43 -25.64
N ARG A 190 17.16 1.69 -25.60
CA ARG A 190 17.61 2.73 -24.63
C ARG A 190 17.50 2.24 -23.19
N MET A 191 16.44 1.50 -22.83
CA MET A 191 16.30 0.86 -21.51
C MET A 191 17.45 -0.09 -21.16
N ARG A 192 18.07 -0.77 -22.15
CA ARG A 192 19.19 -1.70 -21.93
C ARG A 192 20.53 -0.96 -21.91
N GLU A 193 20.70 0.01 -22.80
CA GLU A 193 21.88 0.89 -22.87
C GLU A 193 22.10 1.66 -21.56
N MET A 194 21.11 2.45 -21.12
CA MET A 194 21.15 3.14 -19.82
C MET A 194 21.20 2.16 -18.64
N GLY A 195 20.73 0.92 -18.84
CA GLY A 195 20.77 -0.18 -17.87
C GLY A 195 22.15 -0.59 -17.37
N SER A 196 23.21 -0.14 -18.05
CA SER A 196 24.60 -0.26 -17.62
C SER A 196 25.01 0.71 -16.50
N LYS A 197 24.34 1.87 -16.39
CA LYS A 197 24.74 3.00 -15.54
C LYS A 197 23.67 3.43 -14.52
N SER A 198 22.39 3.32 -14.87
CA SER A 198 21.26 3.95 -14.18
C SER A 198 20.29 2.94 -13.53
N SER A 199 19.58 3.39 -12.50
CA SER A 199 18.52 2.62 -11.84
C SER A 199 17.26 2.50 -12.72
N ALA A 200 16.39 1.54 -12.40
CA ALA A 200 15.16 1.35 -13.17
C ALA A 200 14.21 2.57 -13.10
N LYS A 201 14.31 3.37 -12.02
CA LYS A 201 13.57 4.63 -11.85
C LYS A 201 14.15 5.75 -12.71
N GLN A 202 15.48 5.95 -12.65
CA GLN A 202 16.20 6.94 -13.46
C GLN A 202 16.00 6.70 -14.97
N ILE A 203 15.96 5.44 -15.42
CA ILE A 203 15.72 5.07 -16.83
C ILE A 203 14.33 5.52 -17.31
N ILE A 204 13.31 5.41 -16.46
CA ILE A 204 11.95 5.89 -16.76
C ILE A 204 11.96 7.42 -16.82
N ASN A 205 12.57 8.08 -15.84
CA ASN A 205 12.62 9.54 -15.75
C ASN A 205 13.38 10.16 -16.94
N ASN A 206 14.51 9.58 -17.35
CA ASN A 206 15.27 10.03 -18.52
C ASN A 206 14.46 9.92 -19.82
N ILE A 207 13.86 8.75 -20.11
CA ILE A 207 13.03 8.57 -21.32
C ILE A 207 11.84 9.54 -21.30
N HIS A 208 11.17 9.72 -20.15
CA HIS A 208 10.10 10.71 -20.04
C HIS A 208 10.59 12.14 -20.30
N ARG A 209 11.76 12.54 -19.79
CA ARG A 209 12.33 13.88 -20.06
C ARG A 209 12.71 14.06 -21.54
N GLU A 210 13.27 13.04 -22.17
CA GLU A 210 13.62 13.01 -23.60
C GLU A 210 12.40 13.20 -24.51
N VAL A 211 11.20 12.72 -24.12
CA VAL A 211 9.96 12.89 -24.89
C VAL A 211 9.11 14.10 -24.46
N GLY A 212 9.72 15.10 -23.81
CA GLY A 212 9.04 16.34 -23.39
C GLY A 212 8.19 16.20 -22.11
N GLY A 213 8.53 15.25 -21.25
CA GLY A 213 7.93 15.08 -19.92
C GLY A 213 6.63 14.27 -19.93
N VAL A 214 5.65 14.72 -19.14
CA VAL A 214 4.33 14.08 -19.01
C VAL A 214 3.28 14.72 -19.94
N VAL A 215 3.55 15.94 -20.42
CA VAL A 215 2.56 16.79 -21.12
C VAL A 215 2.70 16.73 -22.65
N SER A 216 3.88 16.41 -23.18
CA SER A 216 4.20 16.51 -24.62
C SER A 216 4.36 15.17 -25.35
N ILE A 217 3.94 14.05 -24.74
CA ILE A 217 4.17 12.69 -25.24
C ILE A 217 3.37 12.45 -26.53
N SER A 218 4.06 12.22 -27.65
CA SER A 218 3.44 12.01 -28.97
C SER A 218 2.82 10.63 -29.17
N SER A 219 3.32 9.58 -28.51
CA SER A 219 2.73 8.24 -28.52
C SER A 219 2.96 7.52 -27.18
N PRO A 220 1.99 6.77 -26.63
CA PRO A 220 2.20 5.90 -25.47
C PRO A 220 3.26 4.80 -25.70
N SER A 221 3.60 4.51 -26.95
CA SER A 221 4.63 3.53 -27.31
C SER A 221 6.06 4.09 -27.29
N ASP A 222 6.22 5.43 -27.14
CA ASP A 222 7.53 6.09 -26.94
C ASP A 222 8.06 5.95 -25.50
N ILE A 223 7.23 5.49 -24.55
CA ILE A 223 7.56 5.42 -23.12
C ILE A 223 7.57 3.97 -22.57
N PRO A 224 8.21 3.74 -21.42
CA PRO A 224 8.05 2.48 -20.68
C PRO A 224 6.61 2.37 -20.16
N LYS A 225 5.97 1.21 -20.34
CA LYS A 225 4.61 0.97 -19.82
C LYS A 225 4.54 0.99 -18.30
N ASP A 226 5.53 0.35 -17.68
CA ASP A 226 5.61 0.13 -16.25
C ASP A 226 7.06 -0.19 -15.85
N ARG A 227 7.31 -0.16 -14.54
CA ARG A 227 8.63 -0.45 -13.95
C ARG A 227 9.06 -1.91 -14.10
N GLN A 228 8.12 -2.84 -14.28
CA GLN A 228 8.39 -4.26 -14.49
C GLN A 228 8.92 -4.53 -15.91
N GLN A 229 8.46 -3.78 -16.92
CA GLN A 229 9.00 -3.83 -18.28
C GLN A 229 10.47 -3.43 -18.30
N VAL A 230 10.83 -2.35 -17.61
CA VAL A 230 12.23 -1.92 -17.45
C VAL A 230 13.04 -3.02 -16.74
N TYR A 231 12.57 -3.54 -15.60
CA TYR A 231 13.23 -4.69 -14.95
C TYR A 231 13.38 -5.92 -15.86
N ASN A 232 12.42 -6.18 -16.76
CA ASN A 232 12.50 -7.28 -17.71
C ASN A 232 13.52 -7.05 -18.84
N GLN A 233 13.76 -5.79 -19.26
CA GLN A 233 14.88 -5.46 -20.15
C GLN A 233 16.22 -5.53 -19.42
N LEU A 234 16.29 -5.03 -18.18
CA LEU A 234 17.50 -5.04 -17.33
C LEU A 234 17.91 -6.43 -16.81
N ARG A 235 17.13 -7.49 -17.13
CA ARG A 235 17.54 -8.90 -16.97
C ARG A 235 18.34 -9.42 -18.16
N LYS A 236 18.33 -8.72 -19.29
CA LYS A 236 19.03 -9.06 -20.54
C LYS A 236 20.35 -8.27 -20.72
N VAL A 237 20.84 -7.65 -19.65
CA VAL A 237 22.08 -6.86 -19.62
C VAL A 237 23.05 -7.60 -18.72
N GLU A 238 24.10 -8.16 -19.32
CA GLU A 238 25.17 -8.86 -18.61
C GLU A 238 26.09 -7.87 -17.88
N GLY A 239 26.94 -8.37 -16.97
CA GLY A 239 27.84 -7.53 -16.16
C GLY A 239 27.16 -6.57 -15.17
N ARG A 240 25.82 -6.49 -15.14
CA ARG A 240 25.05 -5.52 -14.34
C ARG A 240 25.41 -5.58 -12.85
N LYS A 241 26.05 -4.52 -12.34
CA LYS A 241 26.34 -4.32 -10.91
C LYS A 241 25.06 -4.38 -10.07
N LYS A 242 25.00 -5.30 -9.11
CA LYS A 242 23.87 -5.47 -8.19
C LYS A 242 24.07 -4.63 -6.93
N SER A 243 23.78 -3.33 -7.04
CA SER A 243 23.48 -2.34 -5.99
C SER A 243 23.90 -2.67 -4.55
N ARG A 244 25.01 -2.07 -4.06
CA ARG A 244 25.45 -2.13 -2.64
C ARG A 244 26.32 -0.96 -2.11
N SER A 245 26.64 0.08 -2.88
CA SER A 245 27.55 1.16 -2.41
C SER A 245 27.11 2.55 -2.85
N THR A 246 27.07 3.49 -1.90
CA THR A 246 27.15 4.93 -2.18
C THR A 246 28.52 5.27 -2.80
N GLY A 247 28.61 6.40 -3.52
CA GLY A 247 29.84 6.85 -4.15
C GLY A 247 30.95 7.26 -3.16
N PRO A 248 32.16 7.59 -3.67
CA PRO A 248 33.26 8.05 -2.83
C PRO A 248 32.88 9.35 -2.10
N ALA A 249 33.15 9.39 -0.79
CA ALA A 249 32.80 10.53 0.05
C ALA A 249 33.64 11.77 -0.28
N LYS A 250 32.97 12.91 -0.49
CA LYS A 250 33.59 14.24 -0.57
C LYS A 250 33.27 15.07 0.67
N SER A 251 34.04 16.13 0.91
CA SER A 251 33.65 17.22 1.81
C SER A 251 32.42 17.96 1.28
N PRO A 252 31.59 18.56 2.16
CA PRO A 252 30.51 19.43 1.71
C PRO A 252 31.06 20.67 1.00
N ASP A 253 30.53 20.98 -0.17
CA ASP A 253 30.76 22.25 -0.85
C ASP A 253 29.84 23.31 -0.22
N ILE A 254 30.41 24.13 0.66
CA ILE A 254 29.67 25.15 1.41
C ILE A 254 29.20 26.27 0.46
N THR A 255 29.99 26.65 -0.54
CA THR A 255 29.63 27.69 -1.52
C THR A 255 28.43 27.24 -2.35
N LYS A 256 28.43 25.99 -2.82
CA LYS A 256 27.30 25.42 -3.56
C LYS A 256 26.05 25.25 -2.67
N LEU A 257 26.21 24.86 -1.40
CA LEU A 257 25.09 24.82 -0.43
C LEU A 257 24.45 26.20 -0.22
N LEU A 258 25.26 27.24 -0.02
CA LEU A 258 24.75 28.61 0.15
C LEU A 258 24.09 29.13 -1.14
N SER A 259 24.59 28.76 -2.31
CA SER A 259 23.95 29.08 -3.60
C SER A 259 22.58 28.40 -3.75
N LEU A 260 22.46 27.13 -3.32
CA LEU A 260 21.17 26.41 -3.31
C LEU A 260 20.18 27.02 -2.31
N GLN A 261 20.65 27.52 -1.16
CA GLN A 261 19.83 28.25 -0.20
C GLN A 261 19.36 29.61 -0.76
N GLN A 262 20.26 30.38 -1.38
CA GLN A 262 19.95 31.67 -2.01
C GLN A 262 18.94 31.53 -3.16
N ALA A 263 18.93 30.38 -3.86
CA ALA A 263 17.92 30.08 -4.86
C ALA A 263 16.52 29.86 -4.27
N GLY A 264 16.39 29.54 -2.96
CA GLY A 264 15.13 29.47 -2.23
C GLY A 264 14.14 28.36 -2.63
N ARG A 265 14.53 27.44 -3.53
CA ARG A 265 13.61 26.46 -4.14
C ARG A 265 13.32 25.25 -3.26
N PHE A 266 14.36 24.71 -2.63
CA PHE A 266 14.30 23.43 -1.92
C PHE A 266 15.16 23.41 -0.65
N VAL A 267 16.45 23.77 -0.74
CA VAL A 267 17.28 24.06 0.45
C VAL A 267 16.79 25.37 1.06
N ARG A 268 16.41 25.34 2.34
CA ARG A 268 15.87 26.50 3.08
C ARG A 268 16.86 27.08 4.07
N ASP A 269 17.64 26.22 4.72
CA ASP A 269 18.68 26.66 5.66
C ASP A 269 19.98 25.84 5.58
N VAL A 270 21.11 26.52 5.87
CA VAL A 270 22.47 26.00 5.94
C VAL A 270 23.14 26.53 7.22
N SER A 271 23.02 25.78 8.31
CA SER A 271 23.66 26.11 9.58
C SER A 271 25.10 25.56 9.64
N LEU A 272 26.07 26.47 9.71
CA LEU A 272 27.49 26.13 9.87
C LEU A 272 27.91 26.14 11.34
N GLY A 273 28.52 25.07 11.82
CA GLY A 273 29.02 24.98 13.19
C GLY A 273 30.35 24.24 13.31
N ALA A 274 31.19 24.65 14.27
CA ALA A 274 32.39 23.91 14.64
C ALA A 274 32.03 22.59 15.35
N ARG A 275 32.67 21.50 14.95
CA ARG A 275 32.51 20.17 15.57
C ARG A 275 33.84 19.50 15.77
N SER A 276 34.10 19.06 17.00
CA SER A 276 35.25 18.24 17.34
C SER A 276 35.15 16.86 16.66
N LYS A 277 36.22 16.45 15.99
CA LYS A 277 36.45 15.05 15.60
C LYS A 277 36.74 14.20 16.84
N LYS A 278 36.78 12.88 16.68
CA LYS A 278 37.18 11.94 17.77
C LYS A 278 38.61 12.12 18.30
N ASN A 279 39.46 12.88 17.61
CA ASN A 279 40.83 13.22 18.00
C ASN A 279 40.99 14.69 18.43
N GLY A 280 39.90 15.39 18.76
CA GLY A 280 39.94 16.76 19.29
C GLY A 280 39.98 17.88 18.25
N GLU A 281 40.35 17.59 17.00
CA GLU A 281 40.39 18.61 15.93
C GLU A 281 39.00 19.18 15.64
N MET A 282 38.84 20.50 15.69
CA MET A 282 37.63 21.18 15.23
C MET A 282 37.57 21.22 13.70
N ARG A 283 36.41 20.85 13.12
CA ARG A 283 36.09 21.08 11.71
C ARG A 283 34.76 21.82 11.58
N ALA A 284 34.66 22.74 10.63
CA ALA A 284 33.36 23.26 10.21
C ALA A 284 32.50 22.13 9.61
N ALA A 285 31.26 22.03 10.05
CA ALA A 285 30.28 21.06 9.58
C ALA A 285 28.94 21.76 9.32
N ALA A 286 28.37 21.53 8.14
CA ALA A 286 27.04 22.03 7.79
C ALA A 286 25.96 21.05 8.26
N SER A 287 24.98 21.55 9.00
CA SER A 287 23.63 20.98 9.03
C SER A 287 22.78 21.77 8.05
N THR A 288 21.88 21.11 7.33
CA THR A 288 21.05 21.77 6.31
C THR A 288 19.64 21.22 6.31
N PHE A 289 18.65 22.10 6.12
CA PHE A 289 17.22 21.79 6.07
C PHE A 289 16.65 22.05 4.67
N ALA A 290 15.83 21.14 4.16
CA ALA A 290 15.22 21.25 2.83
C ALA A 290 13.80 20.65 2.73
N GLY A 291 12.98 21.22 1.83
CA GLY A 291 11.59 20.85 1.53
C GLY A 291 10.92 21.86 0.60
N THR A 292 9.85 21.47 -0.11
CA THR A 292 9.10 22.38 -1.01
C THR A 292 8.03 23.15 -0.23
N ASP A 293 7.60 24.31 -0.72
CA ASP A 293 6.51 25.08 -0.07
C ASP A 293 5.23 24.25 0.04
N THR A 294 4.99 23.40 -0.96
CA THR A 294 3.89 22.44 -1.00
C THR A 294 3.97 21.49 0.19
N THR A 295 5.11 20.83 0.40
CA THR A 295 5.22 19.80 1.43
C THR A 295 5.33 20.38 2.84
N ILE A 296 6.04 21.48 3.05
CA ILE A 296 6.07 22.21 4.33
C ILE A 296 4.67 22.75 4.67
N GLY A 297 3.95 23.31 3.68
CA GLY A 297 2.56 23.73 3.83
C GLY A 297 1.61 22.58 4.19
N TRP A 298 1.89 21.35 3.76
CA TRP A 298 1.13 20.17 4.18
C TRP A 298 1.47 19.68 5.59
N ILE A 299 2.72 19.82 6.07
CA ILE A 299 3.05 19.54 7.50
C ILE A 299 2.22 20.45 8.41
N LYS A 300 2.18 21.76 8.15
CA LYS A 300 1.36 22.75 8.87
C LYS A 300 -0.14 22.45 8.87
N ARG A 301 -0.61 21.65 7.92
CA ARG A 301 -2.04 21.43 7.63
C ARG A 301 -2.57 20.10 8.14
N PHE A 302 -1.75 19.06 8.11
CA PHE A 302 -2.15 17.69 8.46
C PHE A 302 -1.43 17.18 9.71
N CYS A 303 -0.20 17.64 9.97
CA CYS A 303 0.62 17.19 11.09
C CYS A 303 0.52 18.08 12.32
N CYS A 304 -0.62 18.76 12.52
CA CYS A 304 -0.88 19.60 13.70
C CYS A 304 -2.01 18.98 14.55
N PRO A 305 -1.91 18.98 15.89
CA PRO A 305 -3.00 18.54 16.78
C PRO A 305 -4.31 19.27 16.46
N GLY A 306 -5.43 18.53 16.38
CA GLY A 306 -6.75 19.10 16.04
C GLY A 306 -7.04 19.25 14.53
N SER A 307 -6.11 18.92 13.64
CA SER A 307 -6.35 18.94 12.19
C SER A 307 -7.50 18.00 11.79
N THR A 308 -8.50 18.50 11.02
CA THR A 308 -9.66 17.72 10.54
C THR A 308 -9.27 16.45 9.78
N GLN A 309 -8.10 16.46 9.15
CA GLN A 309 -7.47 15.32 8.46
C GLN A 309 -6.07 15.12 9.05
N ALA A 310 -6.01 14.71 10.31
CA ALA A 310 -4.76 14.49 11.03
C ALA A 310 -3.90 13.38 10.39
N ALA A 311 -2.58 13.64 10.30
CA ALA A 311 -1.58 12.69 9.86
C ALA A 311 -0.31 12.83 10.72
N VAL A 312 0.21 11.73 11.24
CA VAL A 312 1.41 11.75 12.10
C VAL A 312 2.67 11.91 11.25
N ALA A 313 3.48 12.93 11.57
CA ALA A 313 4.81 13.14 10.99
C ALA A 313 5.82 12.12 11.55
N GLY A 314 6.05 11.02 10.84
CA GLY A 314 7.11 10.07 11.14
C GLY A 314 8.49 10.68 10.88
N VAL A 315 9.28 10.84 11.95
CA VAL A 315 10.66 11.34 11.89
C VAL A 315 11.61 10.14 12.00
N ASP A 316 12.46 9.94 10.99
CA ASP A 316 13.33 8.77 10.88
C ASP A 316 14.77 9.17 10.52
N MET A 317 15.77 8.63 11.23
CA MET A 317 17.17 8.70 10.80
C MET A 317 17.44 7.55 9.82
N THR A 318 17.19 7.82 8.55
CA THR A 318 17.02 6.78 7.53
C THR A 318 18.26 5.91 7.30
N TYR A 319 19.44 6.53 7.11
CA TYR A 319 20.77 5.91 6.88
C TYR A 319 21.84 7.00 6.62
N LYS A 320 23.07 6.60 6.27
CA LYS A 320 24.14 7.50 5.79
C LYS A 320 24.21 7.61 4.26
N LEU A 321 24.30 8.84 3.75
CA LEU A 321 24.68 9.16 2.38
C LEU A 321 26.12 9.68 2.38
N GLY A 322 27.06 8.84 1.96
CA GLY A 322 28.49 9.13 2.09
C GLY A 322 28.87 9.35 3.57
N PRO A 323 29.46 10.50 3.94
CA PRO A 323 29.77 10.81 5.33
C PRO A 323 28.55 11.29 6.14
N PHE A 324 27.53 11.85 5.48
CA PHE A 324 26.39 12.54 6.09
C PHE A 324 25.30 11.56 6.56
N TYR A 325 24.63 11.89 7.65
CA TYR A 325 23.35 11.30 8.03
C TYR A 325 22.21 12.00 7.29
N LEU A 326 21.17 11.26 6.91
CA LEU A 326 19.91 11.80 6.38
C LEU A 326 18.77 11.50 7.36
N THR A 327 18.12 12.55 7.86
CA THR A 327 16.88 12.45 8.65
C THR A 327 15.72 12.95 7.79
N THR A 328 14.61 12.22 7.79
CA THR A 328 13.41 12.55 6.99
C THR A 328 12.20 12.79 7.88
N VAL A 329 11.33 13.70 7.44
CA VAL A 329 9.94 13.81 7.91
C VAL A 329 9.05 13.23 6.83
N THR A 330 8.19 12.28 7.20
CA THR A 330 7.22 11.66 6.29
C THR A 330 5.83 11.60 6.92
N PHE A 331 4.77 11.62 6.13
CA PHE A 331 3.39 11.41 6.63
C PHE A 331 2.49 10.75 5.57
N PRO A 332 1.44 10.01 5.96
CA PRO A 332 0.41 9.54 5.03
C PRO A 332 -0.44 10.73 4.55
N ASN A 333 -0.43 11.04 3.25
CA ASN A 333 -1.05 12.26 2.74
C ASN A 333 -2.58 12.14 2.61
N PRO A 334 -3.39 12.88 3.40
CA PRO A 334 -4.83 12.70 3.41
C PRO A 334 -5.52 13.09 2.10
N MET A 335 -4.88 13.91 1.26
CA MET A 335 -5.48 14.38 0.00
C MET A 335 -5.62 13.30 -1.07
N PHE A 336 -4.88 12.20 -0.96
CA PHE A 336 -4.74 11.20 -2.01
C PHE A 336 -4.95 9.79 -1.47
N VAL A 337 -5.45 8.89 -2.32
CA VAL A 337 -5.54 7.44 -2.04
C VAL A 337 -5.07 6.63 -3.24
N TYR A 338 -4.59 5.40 -3.02
CA TYR A 338 -4.23 4.51 -4.12
C TYR A 338 -5.47 4.15 -4.94
N LYS A 339 -5.38 4.16 -6.28
CA LYS A 339 -6.49 3.74 -7.16
C LYS A 339 -7.03 2.34 -6.85
N ASN A 340 -6.15 1.45 -6.38
CA ASN A 340 -6.47 0.05 -6.08
C ASN A 340 -6.85 -0.21 -4.60
N ASN A 341 -6.69 0.75 -3.70
CA ASN A 341 -7.14 0.66 -2.31
C ASN A 341 -7.54 2.06 -1.80
N VAL A 342 -8.85 2.28 -1.70
CA VAL A 342 -9.45 3.58 -1.36
C VAL A 342 -9.24 4.00 0.10
N ASN A 343 -8.83 3.07 0.98
CA ASN A 343 -8.57 3.30 2.39
C ASN A 343 -7.08 3.54 2.68
N LYS A 344 -6.22 3.59 1.64
CA LYS A 344 -4.77 3.70 1.79
C LYS A 344 -4.27 5.02 1.19
N HIS A 345 -3.82 5.91 2.07
CA HIS A 345 -3.08 7.12 1.70
C HIS A 345 -1.63 6.80 1.29
N PRO A 346 -1.07 7.44 0.25
CA PRO A 346 0.34 7.34 -0.11
C PRO A 346 1.19 8.09 0.93
N THR A 347 2.47 7.71 1.06
CA THR A 347 3.39 8.36 2.00
C THR A 347 4.13 9.50 1.30
N THR A 348 3.99 10.72 1.81
CA THR A 348 4.75 11.90 1.36
C THR A 348 6.06 11.97 2.13
N LEU A 349 7.19 12.05 1.42
CA LEU A 349 8.41 12.68 1.93
C LEU A 349 8.18 14.19 1.98
N ALA A 350 8.28 14.78 3.16
CA ALA A 350 7.82 16.15 3.40
C ALA A 350 8.95 17.15 3.63
N ALA A 351 9.96 16.75 4.40
CA ALA A 351 11.16 17.54 4.66
C ALA A 351 12.35 16.62 4.93
N VAL A 352 13.55 17.16 4.77
CA VAL A 352 14.82 16.47 5.06
C VAL A 352 15.78 17.35 5.83
N MET A 353 16.61 16.72 6.66
CA MET A 353 17.86 17.29 7.16
C MET A 353 19.02 16.38 6.75
N THR A 354 20.12 16.98 6.29
CA THR A 354 21.43 16.31 6.28
C THR A 354 22.38 16.93 7.29
N SER A 355 23.18 16.08 7.95
CA SER A 355 24.05 16.45 9.08
C SER A 355 25.27 15.52 9.17
N VAL A 356 26.33 15.96 9.86
CA VAL A 356 27.59 15.19 9.98
C VAL A 356 27.59 14.23 11.19
N THR A 357 26.74 14.48 12.18
CA THR A 357 26.56 13.69 13.41
C THR A 357 25.08 13.34 13.63
N LYS A 358 24.77 12.66 14.75
CA LYS A 358 23.40 12.28 15.17
C LYS A 358 23.16 12.64 16.64
N GLU A 359 23.56 13.85 17.00
CA GLU A 359 23.54 14.38 18.37
C GLU A 359 22.24 15.15 18.64
N LYS A 360 21.89 15.42 19.91
CA LYS A 360 20.68 16.20 20.28
C LYS A 360 20.57 17.48 19.43
N ARG A 361 21.67 18.22 19.31
CA ARG A 361 21.75 19.49 18.55
C ARG A 361 21.40 19.38 17.06
N ASP A 362 21.58 18.21 16.44
CA ASP A 362 21.22 18.00 15.04
C ASP A 362 19.70 17.92 14.87
N TYR A 363 19.06 17.11 15.72
CA TYR A 363 17.61 16.94 15.73
C TYR A 363 16.88 18.17 16.28
N GLU A 364 17.48 18.87 17.25
CA GLU A 364 17.02 20.15 17.77
C GLU A 364 17.11 21.26 16.70
N TYR A 365 18.17 21.27 15.89
CA TYR A 365 18.27 22.14 14.71
C TYR A 365 17.16 21.84 13.69
N PHE A 366 16.91 20.57 13.37
CA PHE A 366 15.83 20.21 12.43
C PHE A 366 14.45 20.63 12.96
N ALA A 367 14.19 20.41 14.25
CA ALA A 367 12.95 20.81 14.88
C ALA A 367 12.79 22.35 14.94
N ARG A 368 13.87 23.11 15.22
CA ARG A 368 13.86 24.58 15.09
C ARG A 368 13.61 25.03 13.65
N SER A 369 14.17 24.35 12.66
CA SER A 369 13.99 24.67 11.24
C SER A 369 12.55 24.49 10.79
N LEU A 370 11.88 23.41 11.23
CA LEU A 370 10.44 23.22 11.04
C LEU A 370 9.63 24.34 11.74
N LYS A 371 10.04 24.74 12.95
CA LYS A 371 9.35 25.80 13.69
C LYS A 371 9.52 27.17 13.04
N SER A 372 10.70 27.52 12.53
CA SER A 372 10.94 28.80 11.83
C SER A 372 10.18 28.92 10.51
N GLU A 373 9.79 27.81 9.87
CA GLU A 373 8.83 27.86 8.76
C GLU A 373 7.42 28.29 9.21
N GLY A 374 7.12 28.31 10.51
CA GLY A 374 5.78 28.54 11.06
C GLY A 374 4.99 27.26 11.29
N ILE A 375 5.65 26.17 11.69
CA ILE A 375 5.00 24.99 12.28
C ILE A 375 5.10 25.14 13.80
N GLU A 376 4.12 25.80 14.42
CA GLU A 376 4.14 26.10 15.87
C GLU A 376 3.90 24.87 16.75
N SER A 377 2.95 24.02 16.32
CA SER A 377 2.56 22.76 16.96
C SER A 377 2.80 21.57 16.02
N LEU A 378 3.25 20.43 16.55
CA LEU A 378 3.54 19.24 15.75
C LEU A 378 2.98 17.96 16.36
N MET A 379 2.41 17.13 15.49
CA MET A 379 2.00 15.75 15.72
C MET A 379 2.99 14.84 15.00
N TYR A 380 3.94 14.26 15.74
CA TYR A 380 5.07 13.49 15.21
C TYR A 380 5.22 12.12 15.86
N GLY A 381 6.02 11.25 15.26
CA GLY A 381 6.35 9.94 15.83
C GLY A 381 7.77 9.50 15.50
N THR A 382 8.38 8.71 16.39
CA THR A 382 9.82 8.37 16.34
C THR A 382 10.14 6.88 16.56
N ASP A 383 11.33 6.48 16.10
CA ASP A 383 11.94 5.16 16.34
C ASP A 383 12.46 4.98 17.79
N GLY A 384 12.49 6.05 18.59
CA GLY A 384 12.95 6.06 19.98
C GLY A 384 14.45 6.32 20.17
N GLU A 385 15.17 6.78 19.15
CA GLU A 385 16.55 7.23 19.36
C GLU A 385 16.60 8.40 20.36
N CYS A 386 17.28 8.19 21.49
CA CYS A 386 17.41 9.13 22.61
C CYS A 386 17.76 10.57 22.18
N ALA A 387 18.69 10.72 21.23
CA ALA A 387 19.12 12.03 20.71
C ALA A 387 18.03 12.71 19.86
N LEU A 388 17.26 11.94 19.09
CA LEU A 388 16.19 12.40 18.23
C LEU A 388 14.99 12.88 19.07
N GLU A 389 14.51 12.02 19.97
CA GLU A 389 13.48 12.38 20.95
C GLU A 389 13.89 13.63 21.75
N SER A 390 15.12 13.67 22.27
CA SER A 390 15.60 14.81 23.05
C SER A 390 15.74 16.11 22.25
N GLY A 391 16.04 16.03 20.95
CA GLY A 391 16.11 17.19 20.08
C GLY A 391 14.72 17.76 19.83
N PHE A 392 13.80 16.90 19.35
CA PHE A 392 12.43 17.28 19.01
C PHE A 392 11.61 17.73 20.24
N GLU A 393 11.62 16.99 21.35
CA GLU A 393 10.88 17.38 22.56
C GLU A 393 11.41 18.69 23.20
N SER A 394 12.62 19.16 22.85
CA SER A 394 13.15 20.46 23.29
C SER A 394 12.72 21.67 22.44
N VAL A 395 11.96 21.45 21.36
CA VAL A 395 11.34 22.49 20.51
C VAL A 395 9.83 22.30 20.41
N TYR A 396 9.39 21.05 20.36
CA TYR A 396 8.00 20.59 20.37
C TYR A 396 7.71 19.78 21.65
N PRO A 397 7.67 20.43 22.82
CA PRO A 397 7.47 19.77 24.11
C PRO A 397 6.06 19.17 24.19
N ILE A 398 6.00 17.96 24.75
CA ILE A 398 4.75 17.26 25.09
C ILE A 398 4.39 17.50 26.56
N ALA A 399 3.10 17.50 26.86
CA ALA A 399 2.56 17.68 28.20
C ALA A 399 1.60 16.54 28.57
N GLU A 400 1.31 16.40 29.85
CA GLU A 400 0.39 15.39 30.40
C GLU A 400 -1.09 15.69 30.08
N SER A 401 -1.42 16.96 29.80
CA SER A 401 -2.78 17.36 29.37
C SER A 401 -2.89 17.34 27.84
N PRO A 402 -3.89 16.66 27.26
CA PRO A 402 -4.09 16.57 25.81
C PRO A 402 -4.72 17.84 25.18
N ALA A 403 -4.97 18.90 25.96
CA ALA A 403 -5.63 20.15 25.53
C ALA A 403 -4.72 21.09 24.69
N HIS A 404 -3.95 20.50 23.78
CA HIS A 404 -3.02 21.09 22.81
C HIS A 404 -1.69 21.67 23.36
N ASN A 405 -0.59 21.10 22.86
CA ASN A 405 0.53 21.88 22.32
C ASN A 405 1.28 21.05 21.27
N ASN A 406 1.76 19.85 21.63
CA ASN A 406 2.36 18.88 20.69
C ASN A 406 1.94 17.46 21.03
N ILE A 407 2.06 16.55 20.06
CA ILE A 407 1.81 15.11 20.25
C ILE A 407 3.00 14.32 19.70
N HIS A 408 3.62 13.51 20.54
CA HIS A 408 4.70 12.60 20.16
C HIS A 408 4.22 11.14 20.30
N LEU A 409 4.35 10.33 19.26
CA LEU A 409 4.08 8.90 19.28
C LEU A 409 5.34 8.04 19.20
N ARG A 410 5.38 6.96 19.99
CA ARG A 410 6.45 5.96 19.96
C ARG A 410 6.07 4.80 19.03
N CYS A 411 6.95 4.45 18.08
CA CYS A 411 6.73 3.31 17.17
C CYS A 411 6.54 1.99 17.94
N PHE A 412 5.39 1.34 17.78
CA PHE A 412 5.03 0.12 18.52
C PHE A 412 5.98 -1.05 18.26
N ASP A 413 6.43 -1.26 17.01
CA ASP A 413 7.39 -2.32 16.69
C ASP A 413 8.75 -2.12 17.35
N HIS A 414 9.20 -0.87 17.51
CA HIS A 414 10.47 -0.55 18.16
C HIS A 414 10.36 -0.70 19.68
N ALA A 415 9.28 -0.21 20.30
CA ALA A 415 9.01 -0.44 21.72
C ALA A 415 8.86 -1.95 22.06
N LYS A 416 8.19 -2.72 21.19
CA LYS A 416 8.11 -4.18 21.27
C LYS A 416 9.49 -4.83 21.16
N GLY A 417 10.33 -4.34 20.25
CA GLY A 417 11.72 -4.75 20.10
C GLY A 417 12.53 -4.50 21.37
N ASP A 418 12.45 -3.30 21.96
CA ASP A 418 13.15 -2.92 23.18
C ASP A 418 12.80 -3.86 24.34
N ILE A 419 11.49 -4.06 24.59
CA ILE A 419 10.94 -4.91 25.66
C ILE A 419 11.39 -6.37 25.49
N LEU A 420 11.15 -6.96 24.31
CA LEU A 420 11.51 -8.35 24.06
C LEU A 420 13.03 -8.58 24.14
N THR A 421 13.84 -7.60 23.73
CA THR A 421 15.31 -7.70 23.81
C THR A 421 15.80 -7.60 25.25
N LYS A 422 15.19 -6.79 26.13
CA LYS A 422 15.56 -6.80 27.56
C LYS A 422 15.14 -8.11 28.24
N LEU A 423 13.92 -8.59 27.99
CA LEU A 423 13.48 -9.87 28.56
C LEU A 423 14.34 -11.05 28.02
N LYS A 424 14.88 -10.97 26.79
CA LYS A 424 15.88 -11.92 26.24
C LYS A 424 17.21 -11.88 27.02
N GLU A 425 17.72 -10.69 27.35
CA GLU A 425 18.95 -10.53 28.16
C GLU A 425 18.78 -11.03 29.59
N LEU A 426 17.62 -10.77 30.20
CA LEU A 426 17.24 -11.30 31.52
C LEU A 426 16.91 -12.81 31.49
N LYS A 427 17.23 -13.53 30.41
CA LYS A 427 17.03 -14.97 30.21
C LYS A 427 15.59 -15.48 30.38
N VAL A 428 14.59 -14.59 30.42
CA VAL A 428 13.16 -14.93 30.58
C VAL A 428 12.72 -15.85 29.43
N CYS A 429 11.96 -16.91 29.76
CA CYS A 429 11.54 -17.91 28.78
C CYS A 429 10.55 -17.34 27.74
N GLU A 430 10.56 -17.86 26.52
CA GLU A 430 9.86 -17.22 25.39
C GLU A 430 8.35 -17.06 25.60
N THR A 431 7.69 -18.03 26.23
CA THR A 431 6.28 -17.96 26.61
C THR A 431 6.00 -16.74 27.49
N GLU A 432 6.81 -16.53 28.53
CA GLU A 432 6.63 -15.44 29.47
C GLU A 432 7.02 -14.08 28.85
N ARG A 433 8.07 -14.04 28.01
CA ARG A 433 8.39 -12.83 27.22
C ARG A 433 7.21 -12.38 26.35
N ASN A 434 6.54 -13.33 25.71
CA ASN A 434 5.37 -13.07 24.87
C ASN A 434 4.12 -12.73 25.70
N LYS A 435 3.98 -13.25 26.93
CA LYS A 435 2.93 -12.86 27.88
C LYS A 435 3.10 -11.41 28.34
N ILE A 436 4.27 -11.05 28.89
CA ILE A 436 4.60 -9.68 29.33
C ILE A 436 4.48 -8.68 28.17
N GLN A 437 4.97 -9.02 26.97
CA GLN A 437 4.78 -8.16 25.80
C GLN A 437 3.29 -7.93 25.48
N ARG A 438 2.47 -9.00 25.50
CA ARG A 438 1.00 -8.90 25.29
C ARG A 438 0.30 -8.13 26.42
N GLU A 439 0.87 -8.02 27.62
CA GLU A 439 0.31 -7.24 28.73
C GLU A 439 0.53 -5.76 28.51
N ILE A 440 1.75 -5.38 28.13
CA ILE A 440 2.14 -3.98 27.96
C ILE A 440 1.55 -3.39 26.67
N LEU A 441 1.66 -4.09 25.54
CA LEU A 441 1.37 -3.55 24.19
C LEU A 441 0.13 -4.16 23.51
N GLY A 442 -0.64 -4.98 24.22
CA GLY A 442 -1.78 -5.72 23.69
C GLY A 442 -1.42 -6.68 22.54
N SER A 443 -2.43 -7.19 21.85
CA SER A 443 -2.29 -8.01 20.63
C SER A 443 -3.47 -7.82 19.68
N GLU A 444 -3.30 -8.15 18.41
CA GLU A 444 -4.30 -7.94 17.37
C GLU A 444 -4.52 -9.22 16.57
N PHE A 445 -5.77 -9.56 16.28
CA PHE A 445 -6.14 -10.69 15.44
C PHE A 445 -7.46 -10.40 14.71
N GLY A 446 -7.54 -10.65 13.40
CA GLY A 446 -8.79 -10.57 12.63
C GLY A 446 -9.57 -9.25 12.72
N GLY A 447 -8.89 -8.11 12.92
CA GLY A 447 -9.54 -6.79 13.10
C GLY A 447 -10.00 -6.47 14.52
N LYS A 448 -9.74 -7.35 15.50
CA LYS A 448 -9.99 -7.16 16.93
C LYS A 448 -8.69 -6.82 17.67
N ARG A 449 -8.77 -5.92 18.66
CA ARG A 449 -7.67 -5.58 19.59
C ARG A 449 -7.91 -6.24 20.94
N VAL A 450 -6.98 -7.07 21.39
CA VAL A 450 -6.86 -7.45 22.81
C VAL A 450 -6.16 -6.31 23.53
N LYS A 451 -6.82 -5.70 24.52
CA LYS A 451 -6.25 -4.58 25.29
C LYS A 451 -4.96 -4.99 26.01
N GLY A 452 -3.98 -4.09 26.02
CA GLY A 452 -2.88 -4.04 26.99
C GLY A 452 -2.84 -2.69 27.71
N LEU A 453 -1.80 -2.43 28.52
CA LEU A 453 -1.66 -1.18 29.28
C LEU A 453 -1.75 0.08 28.38
N VAL A 454 -1.21 0.03 27.16
CA VAL A 454 -1.32 1.14 26.18
C VAL A 454 -2.74 1.36 25.61
N ASP A 455 -3.70 0.51 25.94
CA ASP A 455 -5.10 0.60 25.50
C ASP A 455 -6.06 1.09 26.62
N CYS A 456 -5.52 1.48 27.78
CA CYS A 456 -6.27 2.13 28.86
C CYS A 456 -6.82 3.50 28.42
N GLU A 457 -8.03 3.83 28.87
CA GLU A 457 -8.79 5.01 28.44
C GLU A 457 -8.21 6.33 28.97
N ASN A 458 -7.33 6.27 29.96
CA ASN A 458 -6.77 7.43 30.66
C ASN A 458 -5.48 7.05 31.42
N GLU A 459 -4.77 8.07 31.93
CA GLU A 459 -3.51 7.87 32.64
C GLU A 459 -3.64 7.19 34.02
N THR A 460 -4.79 7.28 34.69
CA THR A 460 -4.96 6.69 36.03
C THR A 460 -5.14 5.18 35.93
N GLU A 461 -6.03 4.74 35.06
CA GLU A 461 -6.22 3.33 34.72
C GLU A 461 -4.90 2.68 34.27
N PHE A 462 -4.06 3.42 33.52
CA PHE A 462 -2.70 3.00 33.19
C PHE A 462 -1.83 2.80 34.43
N GLU A 463 -1.74 3.76 35.35
CA GLU A 463 -0.88 3.66 36.54
C GLU A 463 -1.38 2.54 37.50
N GLU A 464 -2.69 2.43 37.71
CA GLU A 464 -3.34 1.36 38.51
C GLU A 464 -3.07 -0.04 37.93
N LEU A 465 -3.34 -0.25 36.63
CA LEU A 465 -3.10 -1.55 36.00
C LEU A 465 -1.60 -1.85 35.82
N TYR A 466 -0.76 -0.83 35.67
CA TYR A 466 0.70 -1.00 35.63
C TYR A 466 1.21 -1.58 36.95
N VAL A 467 0.81 -1.05 38.11
CA VAL A 467 1.20 -1.59 39.42
C VAL A 467 0.73 -3.05 39.57
N ASN A 468 -0.53 -3.33 39.23
CA ASN A 468 -1.10 -4.69 39.32
C ASN A 468 -0.38 -5.71 38.41
N LYS A 469 0.14 -5.30 37.25
CA LYS A 469 0.90 -6.20 36.36
C LYS A 469 2.38 -6.27 36.72
N GLU A 470 3.02 -5.17 37.12
CA GLU A 470 4.47 -5.14 37.36
C GLU A 470 4.92 -6.03 38.51
N VAL A 471 4.07 -6.26 39.53
CA VAL A 471 4.32 -7.24 40.60
C VAL A 471 4.76 -8.61 40.05
N HIS A 472 4.23 -9.02 38.90
CA HIS A 472 4.46 -10.32 38.27
C HIS A 472 5.67 -10.35 37.31
N TRP A 473 6.39 -9.24 37.12
CA TRP A 473 7.55 -9.14 36.25
C TRP A 473 8.87 -9.30 37.03
N PRO A 474 9.99 -9.66 36.38
CA PRO A 474 11.31 -9.69 37.04
C PRO A 474 11.72 -8.30 37.56
N GLU A 475 12.31 -8.20 38.76
CA GLU A 475 12.74 -6.91 39.34
C GLU A 475 13.67 -6.12 38.40
N GLU A 476 14.66 -6.79 37.82
CA GLU A 476 15.61 -6.22 36.83
C GLU A 476 14.92 -5.71 35.53
N PHE A 477 13.66 -6.07 35.32
CA PHE A 477 12.79 -5.53 34.26
C PHE A 477 11.98 -4.34 34.76
N LYS A 478 11.40 -4.39 35.97
CA LYS A 478 10.73 -3.24 36.61
C LYS A 478 11.68 -2.05 36.71
N GLU A 479 12.89 -2.28 37.22
CA GLU A 479 13.98 -1.30 37.22
C GLU A 479 14.23 -0.71 35.82
N TRP A 480 14.35 -1.56 34.79
CA TRP A 480 14.62 -1.15 33.40
C TRP A 480 13.48 -0.36 32.74
N MET A 481 12.24 -0.56 33.22
CA MET A 481 11.09 0.25 32.82
C MET A 481 11.16 1.66 33.43
N ALA A 482 11.74 1.80 34.64
CA ALA A 482 11.71 3.02 35.47
C ALA A 482 12.98 3.91 35.44
N THR A 483 14.19 3.31 35.48
CA THR A 483 15.57 3.89 35.48
C THR A 483 15.84 5.04 34.47
N THR A 484 16.95 5.80 34.56
CA THR A 484 17.25 7.07 33.81
C THR A 484 18.27 7.05 32.65
N LYS A 485 19.00 5.96 32.43
CA LYS A 485 20.29 5.88 31.70
C LYS A 485 20.23 5.73 30.16
N GLY A 486 19.50 6.57 29.41
CA GLY A 486 19.76 6.72 27.94
C GLY A 486 18.61 6.51 26.94
N ARG A 487 17.38 6.89 27.27
CA ARG A 487 16.30 7.29 26.33
C ARG A 487 15.96 8.75 26.61
N HIS A 488 14.95 9.34 25.95
CA HIS A 488 14.42 10.62 26.44
C HIS A 488 13.47 10.47 27.63
N ARG A 489 12.75 9.36 27.79
CA ARG A 489 11.91 9.09 28.97
C ARG A 489 11.84 7.60 29.30
N SER A 490 11.21 7.24 30.41
CA SER A 490 11.18 5.84 30.89
C SER A 490 10.35 5.00 29.95
N MET A 491 10.45 3.66 30.00
CA MET A 491 9.54 2.87 29.18
C MET A 491 8.10 3.06 29.68
N LYS A 492 7.88 3.11 31.00
CA LYS A 492 6.59 3.47 31.61
C LYS A 492 6.05 4.83 31.11
N THR A 493 6.88 5.89 31.14
CA THR A 493 6.51 7.22 30.63
C THR A 493 6.31 7.27 29.12
N THR A 494 7.08 6.49 28.37
CA THR A 494 6.96 6.38 26.91
C THR A 494 5.62 5.74 26.53
N LEU A 495 5.26 4.66 27.22
CA LEU A 495 3.97 3.98 27.04
C LEU A 495 2.82 4.94 27.36
N LYS A 496 2.89 5.66 28.48
CA LYS A 496 1.83 6.56 28.94
C LYS A 496 1.68 7.80 28.06
N LEU A 497 2.73 8.60 27.88
CA LEU A 497 2.62 9.86 27.13
C LEU A 497 2.50 9.63 25.61
N CYS A 498 3.12 8.57 25.07
CA CYS A 498 3.36 8.42 23.63
C CYS A 498 2.81 7.14 22.98
N MET A 499 2.08 6.30 23.72
CA MET A 499 1.45 5.08 23.18
C MET A 499 0.01 4.84 23.67
N LEU A 500 -0.44 5.55 24.71
CA LEU A 500 -1.76 5.38 25.32
C LEU A 500 -2.91 5.71 24.35
N LYS A 501 -4.10 5.16 24.61
CA LYS A 501 -5.29 5.30 23.75
C LYS A 501 -5.69 6.76 23.52
N PRO A 502 -5.77 7.66 24.51
CA PRO A 502 -6.07 9.08 24.28
C PRO A 502 -5.06 9.78 23.37
N THR A 503 -3.76 9.57 23.58
CA THR A 503 -2.70 10.14 22.72
C THR A 503 -2.88 9.71 21.27
N ARG A 504 -3.22 8.43 21.04
CA ARG A 504 -3.44 7.89 19.69
C ARG A 504 -4.73 8.39 19.05
N ILE A 505 -5.80 8.60 19.82
CA ILE A 505 -7.05 9.23 19.34
C ILE A 505 -6.79 10.69 18.96
N ALA A 506 -6.11 11.46 19.82
CA ALA A 506 -5.71 12.85 19.56
C ALA A 506 -4.75 12.97 18.37
N ALA A 507 -3.97 11.92 18.08
CA ALA A 507 -3.14 11.77 16.89
C ALA A 507 -3.90 11.29 15.62
N GLY A 508 -5.23 11.24 15.65
CA GLY A 508 -6.06 10.89 14.49
C GLY A 508 -6.06 9.41 14.09
N LEU A 509 -5.56 8.49 14.93
CA LEU A 509 -5.42 7.07 14.57
C LEU A 509 -6.71 6.24 14.64
N GLY A 510 -7.87 6.92 14.71
CA GLY A 510 -9.21 6.34 14.89
C GLY A 510 -9.59 6.13 16.35
N ASN A 511 -10.83 5.70 16.58
CA ASN A 511 -11.33 5.23 17.87
C ASN A 511 -12.24 3.99 17.63
N PRO A 512 -11.84 2.78 18.03
CA PRO A 512 -10.60 2.43 18.75
C PRO A 512 -9.33 2.68 17.92
N PRO A 513 -8.25 3.20 18.52
CA PRO A 513 -7.08 3.62 17.76
C PRO A 513 -6.21 2.46 17.27
N ASN A 514 -5.75 2.58 16.03
CA ASN A 514 -4.67 1.77 15.46
C ASN A 514 -3.35 1.92 16.26
N LYS A 515 -2.39 1.03 16.02
CA LYS A 515 -1.01 1.20 16.50
C LYS A 515 -0.28 2.17 15.58
N TRP A 516 0.61 2.98 16.14
CA TRP A 516 1.52 3.78 15.31
C TRP A 516 2.80 2.99 15.01
N ASP A 517 3.14 2.92 13.73
CA ASP A 517 4.37 2.31 13.24
C ASP A 517 5.05 3.22 12.22
N ASN A 518 6.37 3.05 12.08
CA ASN A 518 7.21 3.78 11.14
C ASN A 518 7.55 2.93 9.88
N GLN A 519 6.81 1.85 9.61
CA GLN A 519 7.15 0.91 8.52
C GLN A 519 7.05 1.55 7.14
N ARG A 520 6.15 2.53 6.98
CA ARG A 520 5.96 3.28 5.72
C ARG A 520 7.28 3.90 5.24
N THR A 521 8.11 4.37 6.17
CA THR A 521 9.39 5.01 5.91
C THR A 521 10.45 4.06 5.35
N GLU A 522 10.43 2.76 5.69
CA GLU A 522 11.34 1.76 5.09
C GLU A 522 11.20 1.71 3.55
N SER A 523 9.97 1.88 3.02
CA SER A 523 9.72 1.83 1.58
C SER A 523 10.38 3.00 0.85
N LEU A 524 10.20 4.21 1.39
CA LEU A 524 10.81 5.45 0.90
C LEU A 524 12.34 5.42 1.06
N ASN A 525 12.84 4.88 2.17
CA ASN A 525 14.28 4.74 2.42
C ASN A 525 14.98 3.87 1.37
N ASN A 526 14.27 3.03 0.61
CA ASN A 526 14.81 2.35 -0.56
C ASN A 526 14.75 3.20 -1.84
N VAL A 527 13.72 4.04 -2.01
CA VAL A 527 13.61 5.00 -3.13
C VAL A 527 14.73 6.04 -3.07
N ILE A 528 15.03 6.58 -1.88
CA ILE A 528 16.12 7.56 -1.72
C ILE A 528 17.49 6.90 -1.98
N LYS A 529 17.68 5.63 -1.58
CA LYS A 529 18.90 4.84 -1.89
C LYS A 529 19.08 4.62 -3.39
N GLU A 530 18.00 4.34 -4.12
CA GLU A 530 18.00 4.14 -5.57
C GLU A 530 18.18 5.45 -6.37
N ALA A 531 17.78 6.60 -5.79
CA ALA A 531 17.98 7.92 -6.38
C ALA A 531 19.45 8.39 -6.24
N ALA A 532 20.01 8.28 -5.03
CA ALA A 532 21.40 8.64 -4.73
C ALA A 532 22.44 7.57 -5.11
N GLU A 533 22.04 6.52 -5.84
CA GLU A 533 22.94 5.43 -6.23
C GLU A 533 23.93 5.89 -7.31
N ASN A 534 25.19 5.45 -7.20
CA ASN A 534 26.33 5.80 -8.06
C ASN A 534 26.70 7.29 -8.15
N GLN A 535 25.98 8.20 -7.48
CA GLN A 535 26.30 9.63 -7.47
C GLN A 535 27.46 9.97 -6.51
N VAL A 536 28.15 11.07 -6.80
CA VAL A 536 29.24 11.62 -5.97
C VAL A 536 28.61 12.50 -4.89
N THR A 537 28.41 11.93 -3.70
CA THR A 537 27.66 12.58 -2.62
C THR A 537 28.55 13.52 -1.79
N ASP A 538 28.69 14.76 -2.24
CA ASP A 538 28.74 15.90 -1.32
C ASP A 538 27.30 16.28 -0.86
N GLN A 539 27.18 17.22 0.07
CA GLN A 539 25.90 17.57 0.70
C GLN A 539 24.96 18.36 -0.21
N ALA A 540 25.49 19.14 -1.17
CA ALA A 540 24.68 19.89 -2.12
C ALA A 540 24.10 18.96 -3.19
N SER A 541 24.93 18.06 -3.73
CA SER A 541 24.54 17.06 -4.73
C SER A 541 23.51 16.04 -4.20
N ILE A 542 23.51 15.78 -2.88
CA ILE A 542 22.40 15.05 -2.22
C ILE A 542 21.07 15.80 -2.35
N HIS A 543 21.04 17.11 -2.07
CA HIS A 543 19.81 17.91 -2.14
C HIS A 543 19.29 18.05 -3.57
N GLU A 544 20.16 18.28 -4.56
CA GLU A 544 19.79 18.30 -5.98
C GLU A 544 19.14 16.98 -6.41
N THR A 545 19.73 15.84 -5.99
CA THR A 545 19.17 14.50 -6.27
C THR A 545 17.82 14.29 -5.59
N LEU A 546 17.63 14.81 -4.38
CA LEU A 546 16.37 14.72 -3.64
C LEU A 546 15.28 15.58 -4.31
N GLU A 547 15.60 16.81 -4.72
CA GLU A 547 14.68 17.69 -5.45
C GLU A 547 14.24 17.03 -6.77
N SER A 548 15.18 16.64 -7.63
CA SER A 548 14.85 16.18 -9.00
C SER A 548 14.29 14.76 -9.07
N GLU A 549 14.88 13.79 -8.34
CA GLU A 549 14.53 12.37 -8.47
C GLU A 549 13.54 11.88 -7.40
N VAL A 550 13.28 12.63 -6.32
CA VAL A 550 12.37 12.20 -5.24
C VAL A 550 11.18 13.14 -5.09
N PHE A 551 11.40 14.41 -4.71
CA PHE A 551 10.32 15.37 -4.47
C PHE A 551 9.54 15.70 -5.75
N GLN A 552 10.22 16.08 -6.84
CA GLN A 552 9.55 16.43 -8.10
C GLN A 552 8.74 15.25 -8.67
N GLN A 553 9.24 14.02 -8.57
CA GLN A 553 8.50 12.84 -9.03
C GLN A 553 7.29 12.52 -8.15
N GLN A 554 7.40 12.72 -6.84
CA GLN A 554 6.29 12.59 -5.90
C GLN A 554 5.18 13.62 -6.18
N GLU A 555 5.55 14.89 -6.34
CA GLU A 555 4.60 15.95 -6.73
C GLU A 555 3.97 15.66 -8.10
N ASN A 556 4.72 15.12 -9.07
CA ASN A 556 4.18 14.71 -10.37
C ASN A 556 3.10 13.62 -10.27
N GLU A 557 3.21 12.65 -9.36
CA GLU A 557 2.12 11.67 -9.14
C GLU A 557 0.90 12.29 -8.44
N TYR A 558 1.10 13.28 -7.55
CA TYR A 558 -0.01 14.03 -6.96
C TYR A 558 -0.72 14.94 -7.96
N VAL A 559 0.00 15.55 -8.91
CA VAL A 559 -0.61 16.30 -10.03
C VAL A 559 -1.36 15.37 -10.97
N LYS A 560 -0.79 14.20 -11.33
CA LYS A 560 -1.48 13.17 -12.12
C LYS A 560 -2.80 12.72 -11.48
N ALA A 561 -2.83 12.57 -10.16
CA ALA A 561 -4.01 12.14 -9.42
C ALA A 561 -5.20 13.11 -9.55
N ILE A 562 -4.95 14.42 -9.71
CA ILE A 562 -6.00 15.44 -9.91
C ILE A 562 -6.78 15.15 -11.20
N TYR A 563 -6.08 14.90 -12.31
CA TYR A 563 -6.70 14.57 -13.60
C TYR A 563 -6.88 13.04 -13.80
N ARG A 564 -7.01 12.29 -12.70
CA ARG A 564 -7.31 10.84 -12.64
C ARG A 564 -6.27 9.92 -13.29
N MET A 565 -5.06 10.40 -13.55
CA MET A 565 -3.91 9.64 -14.07
C MET A 565 -2.97 9.20 -12.94
N GLY A 566 -1.85 8.54 -13.25
CA GLY A 566 -0.85 8.09 -12.25
C GLY A 566 -1.31 6.93 -11.36
N GLU A 567 -0.58 6.65 -10.28
CA GLU A 567 -0.90 5.57 -9.31
C GLU A 567 -2.04 5.92 -8.34
N TYR A 568 -2.25 7.21 -8.07
CA TYR A 568 -3.16 7.72 -7.04
C TYR A 568 -4.39 8.39 -7.65
N ARG A 569 -5.39 8.65 -6.82
CA ARG A 569 -6.52 9.54 -7.08
C ARG A 569 -6.71 10.46 -5.87
N LEU A 570 -7.53 11.48 -5.98
CA LEU A 570 -7.94 12.28 -4.83
C LEU A 570 -8.73 11.43 -3.83
N ALA A 571 -8.63 11.76 -2.54
CA ALA A 571 -9.49 11.18 -1.51
C ALA A 571 -10.94 11.71 -1.65
N PRO A 572 -11.97 11.02 -1.13
CA PRO A 572 -13.38 11.38 -1.36
C PRO A 572 -13.73 12.84 -1.04
N GLU A 573 -13.10 13.41 -0.01
CA GLU A 573 -13.30 14.78 0.48
C GLU A 573 -12.78 15.85 -0.51
N PHE A 574 -11.91 15.43 -1.43
CA PHE A 574 -11.26 16.25 -2.45
C PHE A 574 -11.70 15.93 -3.88
N GLU A 575 -12.46 14.86 -4.13
CA GLU A 575 -12.83 14.40 -5.48
C GLU A 575 -13.54 15.50 -6.31
N LYS A 576 -14.22 16.46 -5.67
CA LYS A 576 -14.78 17.68 -6.30
C LYS A 576 -13.75 18.58 -7.01
N PHE A 577 -12.46 18.40 -6.76
CA PHE A 577 -11.36 19.09 -7.44
C PHE A 577 -10.75 18.26 -8.58
N SER A 578 -11.19 17.02 -8.75
CA SER A 578 -10.77 16.15 -9.85
C SER A 578 -11.32 16.65 -11.19
N VAL A 579 -10.60 16.37 -12.26
CA VAL A 579 -11.03 16.65 -13.64
C VAL A 579 -10.74 15.43 -14.52
N THR A 580 -11.36 15.37 -15.70
CA THR A 580 -11.02 14.31 -16.67
C THR A 580 -9.69 14.63 -17.38
N PRO A 581 -8.98 13.61 -17.90
CA PRO A 581 -7.80 13.84 -18.75
C PRO A 581 -8.09 14.74 -19.96
N SER A 582 -9.28 14.64 -20.56
CA SER A 582 -9.70 15.50 -21.69
C SER A 582 -9.78 16.98 -21.30
N VAL A 583 -10.42 17.30 -20.17
CA VAL A 583 -10.52 18.68 -19.66
C VAL A 583 -9.16 19.19 -19.16
N TRP A 584 -8.25 18.30 -18.74
CA TRP A 584 -6.89 18.67 -18.37
C TRP A 584 -6.04 19.08 -19.58
N THR A 585 -6.04 18.29 -20.65
CA THR A 585 -5.29 18.59 -21.89
C THR A 585 -5.80 19.85 -22.60
N GLN A 586 -7.05 20.24 -22.38
CA GLN A 586 -7.61 21.51 -22.90
C GLN A 586 -7.17 22.76 -22.13
N LYS A 587 -6.53 22.62 -20.95
CA LYS A 587 -6.03 23.76 -20.15
C LYS A 587 -4.63 24.18 -20.59
N THR A 588 -4.38 25.49 -20.63
CA THR A 588 -3.01 26.01 -20.80
C THR A 588 -2.13 25.61 -19.60
N PRO A 589 -0.79 25.58 -19.74
CA PRO A 589 0.10 25.28 -18.63
C PRO A 589 -0.12 26.19 -17.40
N GLU A 590 -0.57 27.42 -17.60
CA GLU A 590 -0.86 28.41 -16.56
C GLU A 590 -2.11 27.99 -15.78
N GLN A 591 -3.20 27.71 -16.51
CA GLN A 591 -4.45 27.20 -15.95
C GLN A 591 -4.26 25.85 -15.24
N GLN A 592 -3.35 25.00 -15.72
CA GLN A 592 -2.95 23.78 -15.05
C GLN A 592 -2.25 24.09 -13.72
N ARG A 593 -1.24 24.98 -13.71
CA ARG A 593 -0.53 25.39 -12.49
C ARG A 593 -1.46 26.04 -11.46
N GLU A 594 -2.39 26.90 -11.90
CA GLU A 594 -3.41 27.49 -11.03
C GLU A 594 -4.38 26.45 -10.47
N HIS A 595 -4.82 25.48 -11.28
CA HIS A 595 -5.69 24.40 -10.80
C HIS A 595 -4.96 23.54 -9.76
N VAL A 596 -3.69 23.16 -9.97
CA VAL A 596 -2.87 22.46 -8.94
C VAL A 596 -2.77 23.29 -7.66
N LYS A 597 -2.40 24.57 -7.77
CA LYS A 597 -2.28 25.49 -6.64
C LYS A 597 -3.60 25.64 -5.88
N LYS A 598 -4.73 25.65 -6.59
CA LYS A 598 -6.09 25.63 -6.02
C LYS A 598 -6.38 24.32 -5.30
N VAL A 599 -6.07 23.14 -5.86
CA VAL A 599 -6.30 21.86 -5.17
C VAL A 599 -5.42 21.76 -3.92
N PHE A 600 -4.10 21.97 -4.04
CA PHE A 600 -3.14 21.79 -2.94
C PHE A 600 -3.38 22.75 -1.77
N LYS A 601 -3.86 23.98 -2.05
CA LYS A 601 -4.27 24.96 -1.03
C LYS A 601 -5.73 24.88 -0.62
N ALA A 602 -6.61 24.21 -1.36
CA ALA A 602 -8.01 24.14 -1.01
C ALA A 602 -8.17 23.52 0.39
N PRO A 603 -8.94 24.13 1.30
CA PRO A 603 -9.25 23.49 2.57
C PRO A 603 -9.87 22.13 2.29
N ALA A 604 -9.70 21.19 3.22
CA ALA A 604 -10.59 20.04 3.22
C ALA A 604 -12.00 20.60 3.23
N ASN A 605 -12.91 20.04 2.45
CA ASN A 605 -14.29 20.15 2.89
C ASN A 605 -14.29 19.53 4.29
N THR A 606 -14.65 20.31 5.30
CA THR A 606 -15.66 19.80 6.22
C THR A 606 -16.80 19.35 5.32
N SER A 607 -16.80 18.07 4.98
CA SER A 607 -18.02 17.41 4.62
C SER A 607 -18.97 17.74 5.75
N SER A 608 -20.05 18.43 5.41
CA SER A 608 -21.29 18.14 6.07
C SER A 608 -21.42 16.62 6.11
N SER A 609 -21.19 16.03 7.29
CA SER A 609 -22.20 15.09 7.77
C SER A 609 -23.52 15.78 7.50
N ASN A 610 -24.40 15.16 6.70
CA ASN A 610 -25.57 15.84 6.18
C ASN A 610 -26.47 16.24 7.35
N GLN A 611 -26.28 17.44 7.88
CA GLN A 611 -27.26 18.14 8.70
C GLN A 611 -28.38 18.52 7.76
N VAL A 612 -29.24 17.54 7.50
CA VAL A 612 -30.52 17.74 6.84
C VAL A 612 -31.33 18.57 7.83
N THR A 613 -31.33 19.89 7.66
CA THR A 613 -31.88 20.83 8.65
C THR A 613 -33.34 20.49 8.91
N PRO A 614 -33.72 20.00 10.11
CA PRO A 614 -35.02 19.40 10.31
C PRO A 614 -36.13 20.44 10.17
N SER A 615 -37.11 20.13 9.30
CA SER A 615 -38.30 20.94 9.04
C SER A 615 -39.39 20.77 10.09
N LYS A 616 -39.29 19.76 10.96
CA LYS A 616 -40.10 19.59 12.16
C LYS A 616 -39.21 19.50 13.41
N ARG A 617 -39.68 20.10 14.50
CA ARG A 617 -39.11 20.00 15.83
C ARG A 617 -39.89 18.99 16.67
N LEU A 618 -39.27 18.47 17.72
CA LEU A 618 -39.96 17.74 18.80
C LEU A 618 -40.89 18.71 19.57
N SER A 619 -41.93 18.18 20.21
CA SER A 619 -42.85 18.94 21.08
C SER A 619 -42.20 19.49 22.36
N ILE A 620 -41.03 18.97 22.74
CA ILE A 620 -40.18 19.48 23.82
C ILE A 620 -38.81 19.81 23.22
N THR A 621 -38.31 21.02 23.49
CA THR A 621 -37.02 21.49 22.97
C THR A 621 -35.85 20.72 23.60
N PHE A 622 -34.63 20.95 23.13
CA PHE A 622 -33.44 20.39 23.78
C PHE A 622 -33.17 21.10 25.12
N GLU A 623 -33.52 22.37 25.18
CA GLU A 623 -33.35 23.27 26.32
C GLU A 623 -34.31 22.92 27.47
N ASP A 624 -35.56 22.56 27.16
CA ASP A 624 -36.63 22.27 28.14
C ASP A 624 -36.67 20.79 28.58
N CYS A 625 -35.73 19.94 28.16
CA CYS A 625 -35.84 18.49 28.36
C CYS A 625 -35.41 17.98 29.75
N GLU A 626 -34.69 18.79 30.53
CA GLU A 626 -34.14 18.50 31.87
C GLU A 626 -33.25 17.23 32.02
N VAL A 627 -32.92 16.53 30.94
CA VAL A 627 -32.14 15.28 31.00
C VAL A 627 -30.66 15.53 31.31
N THR A 628 -30.28 15.36 32.58
CA THR A 628 -28.89 15.54 33.06
C THR A 628 -28.06 14.25 33.06
N SER A 629 -28.69 13.07 32.94
CA SER A 629 -28.05 11.76 33.04
C SER A 629 -27.32 11.28 31.76
N VAL A 630 -27.40 12.04 30.66
CA VAL A 630 -26.71 11.78 29.39
C VAL A 630 -25.88 13.01 29.03
N ALA A 631 -24.61 12.82 28.64
CA ALA A 631 -23.72 13.92 28.30
C ALA A 631 -24.30 14.82 27.21
N ALA A 632 -24.39 16.13 27.45
CA ALA A 632 -25.14 17.09 26.63
C ALA A 632 -24.87 17.02 25.12
N ARG A 633 -23.63 16.76 24.69
CA ARG A 633 -23.29 16.58 23.26
C ARG A 633 -23.94 15.33 22.63
N MET A 634 -24.05 14.24 23.38
CA MET A 634 -24.73 13.01 22.93
C MET A 634 -26.24 13.19 22.96
N LEU A 635 -26.77 13.85 23.99
CA LEU A 635 -28.19 14.18 24.11
C LEU A 635 -28.67 15.09 22.97
N SER A 636 -27.90 16.16 22.66
CA SER A 636 -28.15 17.08 21.54
C SER A 636 -28.13 16.36 20.19
N GLN A 637 -27.19 15.43 19.97
CA GLN A 637 -27.18 14.59 18.77
C GLN A 637 -28.43 13.70 18.68
N ILE A 638 -28.84 13.08 19.79
CA ILE A 638 -30.04 12.23 19.86
C ILE A 638 -31.32 13.04 19.59
N TRP A 639 -31.40 14.29 20.07
CA TRP A 639 -32.49 15.22 19.74
C TRP A 639 -32.51 15.53 18.24
N HIS A 640 -31.38 15.96 17.67
CA HIS A 640 -31.26 16.33 16.26
C HIS A 640 -31.58 15.16 15.31
N GLU A 641 -31.15 13.94 15.65
CA GLU A 641 -31.51 12.72 14.91
C GLU A 641 -33.02 12.42 14.97
N ALA A 642 -33.69 12.66 16.11
CA ALA A 642 -35.14 12.49 16.24
C ALA A 642 -35.93 13.50 15.40
N GLU A 643 -35.50 14.76 15.39
CA GLU A 643 -36.07 15.81 14.56
C GLU A 643 -35.91 15.50 13.05
N ILE A 644 -34.75 14.96 12.64
CA ILE A 644 -34.52 14.48 11.27
C ILE A 644 -35.48 13.33 10.91
N ILE A 645 -35.70 12.38 11.82
CA ILE A 645 -36.68 11.30 11.65
C ILE A 645 -38.09 11.87 11.44
N LEU A 646 -38.55 12.80 12.27
CA LEU A 646 -39.87 13.41 12.15
C LEU A 646 -40.03 14.25 10.88
N SER A 647 -38.93 14.85 10.40
CA SER A 647 -38.90 15.73 9.23
C SER A 647 -38.92 14.99 7.90
N TYR A 648 -38.16 13.89 7.78
CA TYR A 648 -37.86 13.24 6.50
C TYR A 648 -38.28 11.77 6.40
N ASN A 649 -38.47 11.10 7.55
CA ASN A 649 -38.85 9.69 7.58
C ASN A 649 -40.33 9.55 8.00
N LYS A 650 -40.83 8.31 7.96
CA LYS A 650 -42.15 7.94 8.49
C LYS A 650 -42.00 7.07 9.73
N VAL A 651 -42.75 7.42 10.77
CA VAL A 651 -43.17 6.51 11.84
C VAL A 651 -44.47 5.86 11.37
N ILE A 652 -44.54 4.53 11.40
CA ILE A 652 -45.67 3.73 10.92
C ILE A 652 -46.12 2.82 12.05
N ASP A 653 -47.38 2.93 12.49
CA ASP A 653 -47.98 1.96 13.41
C ASP A 653 -48.23 0.64 12.67
N LEU A 654 -47.72 -0.47 13.21
CA LEU A 654 -47.93 -1.82 12.68
C LEU A 654 -49.01 -2.61 13.46
N GLY A 655 -49.66 -1.97 14.43
CA GLY A 655 -50.57 -2.59 15.37
C GLY A 655 -49.87 -3.28 16.55
N GLY A 656 -50.65 -3.62 17.58
CA GLY A 656 -50.15 -4.37 18.75
C GLY A 656 -49.09 -3.65 19.60
N GLY A 657 -48.95 -2.32 19.47
CA GLY A 657 -47.93 -1.53 20.16
C GLY A 657 -46.54 -1.63 19.53
N VAL A 658 -46.44 -1.80 18.21
CA VAL A 658 -45.16 -1.81 17.47
C VAL A 658 -45.15 -0.71 16.42
N TYR A 659 -44.21 0.23 16.57
CA TYR A 659 -43.99 1.34 15.65
C TYR A 659 -42.73 1.11 14.83
N CYS A 660 -42.86 1.14 13.51
CA CYS A 660 -41.76 1.05 12.56
C CYS A 660 -41.27 2.46 12.20
N VAL A 661 -40.05 2.78 12.60
CA VAL A 661 -39.36 4.01 12.20
C VAL A 661 -38.53 3.70 10.96
N THR A 662 -38.84 4.36 9.85
CA THR A 662 -38.06 4.22 8.60
C THR A 662 -36.77 5.05 8.66
N GLU A 663 -35.74 4.62 7.95
CA GLU A 663 -34.46 5.31 7.76
C GLU A 663 -33.97 5.13 6.31
N PHE A 664 -32.91 5.85 5.91
CA PHE A 664 -32.34 5.73 4.56
C PHE A 664 -31.76 4.32 4.29
N GLY A 665 -32.59 3.44 3.72
CA GLY A 665 -32.23 2.06 3.38
C GLY A 665 -32.42 1.05 4.52
N ASN A 666 -33.10 1.41 5.62
CA ASN A 666 -33.30 0.54 6.78
C ASN A 666 -34.63 0.86 7.51
N SER A 667 -35.02 0.03 8.48
CA SER A 667 -36.08 0.38 9.44
C SER A 667 -35.83 -0.19 10.83
N VAL A 668 -36.35 0.50 11.84
CA VAL A 668 -36.16 0.18 13.26
C VAL A 668 -37.51 0.10 13.95
N ASN A 669 -37.84 -1.08 14.48
CA ASN A 669 -39.06 -1.26 15.26
C ASN A 669 -38.84 -0.86 16.73
N VAL A 670 -39.70 0.03 17.22
CA VAL A 670 -39.87 0.40 18.63
C VAL A 670 -41.11 -0.30 19.16
N THR A 671 -41.00 -1.01 20.27
CA THR A 671 -42.14 -1.65 20.94
C THR A 671 -42.57 -0.80 22.13
N VAL A 672 -43.86 -0.50 22.23
CA VAL A 672 -44.46 0.30 23.29
C VAL A 672 -45.46 -0.55 24.07
N LYS A 673 -45.28 -0.64 25.40
CA LYS A 673 -46.15 -1.40 26.31
C LYS A 673 -46.53 -0.51 27.49
N GLY A 674 -47.68 0.14 27.39
CA GLY A 674 -48.01 1.28 28.25
C GLY A 674 -46.93 2.36 28.15
N ASN A 675 -46.61 3.03 29.25
CA ASN A 675 -45.56 4.06 29.32
C ASN A 675 -44.15 3.43 29.38
N SER A 676 -43.86 2.46 28.51
CA SER A 676 -42.57 1.76 28.41
C SER A 676 -42.22 1.55 26.94
N HIS A 677 -41.25 2.31 26.46
CA HIS A 677 -40.75 2.28 25.08
C HIS A 677 -39.46 1.46 25.05
N ASN A 678 -39.33 0.54 24.09
CA ASN A 678 -38.17 -0.35 23.97
C ASN A 678 -37.67 -0.39 22.51
N CYS A 679 -36.40 -0.06 22.30
CA CYS A 679 -35.75 -0.06 21.00
C CYS A 679 -34.48 -0.92 21.04
N LYS A 680 -34.20 -1.67 19.97
CA LYS A 680 -33.01 -2.54 19.87
C LYS A 680 -31.75 -1.83 19.33
N CYS A 681 -31.79 -0.51 19.14
CA CYS A 681 -30.65 0.25 18.60
C CYS A 681 -29.54 0.47 19.65
N ARG A 682 -28.31 0.71 19.15
CA ARG A 682 -27.12 0.92 19.99
C ARG A 682 -27.28 2.09 20.96
N ASN A 683 -27.88 3.20 20.51
CA ASN A 683 -28.03 4.42 21.30
C ASN A 683 -28.92 4.16 22.54
N PHE A 684 -30.04 3.44 22.38
CA PHE A 684 -30.96 3.08 23.48
C PHE A 684 -30.28 2.24 24.57
N GLN A 685 -29.38 1.35 24.18
CA GLN A 685 -28.60 0.51 25.11
C GLN A 685 -27.55 1.34 25.86
N SER A 686 -26.82 2.24 25.19
CA SER A 686 -25.76 3.05 25.81
C SER A 686 -26.25 4.16 26.72
N THR A 687 -27.51 4.60 26.59
CA THR A 687 -28.15 5.63 27.44
C THR A 687 -29.10 5.05 28.50
N ALA A 688 -29.16 3.72 28.67
CA ALA A 688 -30.10 3.04 29.56
C ALA A 688 -31.60 3.34 29.29
N GLY A 689 -31.96 3.70 28.05
CA GLY A 689 -33.34 3.78 27.57
C GLY A 689 -33.72 4.95 26.64
N LEU A 690 -32.77 5.73 26.11
CA LEU A 690 -33.05 6.94 25.32
C LEU A 690 -32.40 6.89 23.92
N CYS A 691 -33.19 7.04 22.85
CA CYS A 691 -32.67 7.15 21.49
C CYS A 691 -33.59 7.96 20.59
N SER A 692 -33.06 8.36 19.43
CA SER A 692 -33.75 9.15 18.42
C SER A 692 -35.04 8.48 17.90
N HIS A 693 -35.05 7.15 17.75
CA HIS A 693 -36.26 6.38 17.42
C HIS A 693 -37.34 6.45 18.51
N VAL A 694 -36.94 6.42 19.79
CA VAL A 694 -37.88 6.45 20.93
C VAL A 694 -38.43 7.85 21.14
N LEU A 695 -37.60 8.90 20.99
CA LEU A 695 -38.08 10.29 21.01
C LEU A 695 -39.09 10.53 19.88
N ALA A 696 -38.77 10.17 18.64
CA ALA A 696 -39.67 10.36 17.50
C ALA A 696 -41.00 9.58 17.63
N VAL A 697 -40.98 8.37 18.19
CA VAL A 697 -42.20 7.60 18.46
C VAL A 697 -43.01 8.21 19.61
N ALA A 698 -42.37 8.55 20.73
CA ALA A 698 -43.07 9.16 21.88
C ALA A 698 -43.68 10.54 21.52
N ASP A 699 -43.00 11.32 20.67
CA ASP A 699 -43.51 12.58 20.13
C ASP A 699 -44.69 12.37 19.18
N THR A 700 -44.59 11.40 18.25
CA THR A 700 -45.71 10.99 17.37
C THR A 700 -46.93 10.49 18.16
N MET A 701 -46.72 9.93 19.37
CA MET A 701 -47.78 9.48 20.27
C MET A 701 -48.26 10.54 21.28
N GLY A 702 -47.63 11.72 21.34
CA GLY A 702 -47.91 12.74 22.36
C GLY A 702 -47.51 12.35 23.80
N THR A 703 -46.66 11.35 23.97
CA THR A 703 -46.24 10.80 25.28
C THR A 703 -44.85 11.26 25.73
N LEU A 704 -44.20 12.17 24.98
CA LEU A 704 -42.82 12.59 25.18
C LEU A 704 -42.51 13.09 26.60
N ALA A 705 -43.36 13.93 27.19
CA ALA A 705 -43.17 14.45 28.56
C ALA A 705 -43.04 13.32 29.60
N ALA A 706 -43.99 12.36 29.58
CA ALA A 706 -44.04 11.23 30.49
C ALA A 706 -42.92 10.20 30.28
N LEU A 707 -42.20 10.26 29.14
CA LEU A 707 -40.96 9.50 28.94
C LEU A 707 -39.80 10.14 29.70
N LEU A 708 -39.64 11.47 29.63
CA LEU A 708 -38.49 12.19 30.18
C LEU A 708 -38.51 12.24 31.72
N GLU A 709 -39.67 12.52 32.33
CA GLU A 709 -39.86 12.48 33.79
C GLU A 709 -39.45 11.11 34.39
N LYS A 710 -39.86 10.03 33.72
CA LYS A 710 -39.53 8.64 34.08
C LYS A 710 -38.07 8.24 33.76
N PHE A 711 -37.37 9.02 32.93
CA PHE A 711 -35.96 8.84 32.64
C PHE A 711 -35.07 9.53 33.69
N ASN A 712 -35.44 10.74 34.10
CA ASN A 712 -34.73 11.56 35.09
C ASN A 712 -34.79 10.98 36.52
N THR A 713 -35.75 10.09 36.81
CA THR A 713 -35.92 9.43 38.11
C THR A 713 -35.05 8.17 38.32
N LYS A 714 -34.17 7.80 37.38
CA LYS A 714 -33.23 6.66 37.51
C LYS A 714 -31.84 7.09 38.02
N THR A 715 -31.48 6.70 39.24
CA THR A 715 -30.17 7.01 39.85
C THR A 715 -29.14 5.87 39.77
N ASN A 716 -27.86 6.24 39.87
CA ASN A 716 -26.65 5.39 40.00
C ASN A 716 -26.15 4.72 38.70
N LYS A 717 -24.84 4.66 38.39
CA LYS A 717 -23.63 4.85 39.22
C LYS A 717 -22.54 5.66 38.48
N ALA A 718 -21.77 6.46 39.22
CA ALA A 718 -20.52 7.07 38.74
C ALA A 718 -19.41 6.85 39.77
N SER A 719 -18.37 6.07 39.43
CA SER A 719 -17.20 5.84 40.30
C SER A 719 -16.04 5.12 39.59
N SER A 720 -15.22 5.86 38.82
CA SER A 720 -13.84 5.50 38.46
C SER A 720 -13.10 6.70 37.84
N ILE A 721 -11.77 6.60 37.72
CA ILE A 721 -10.83 7.52 37.02
C ILE A 721 -10.40 8.79 37.81
N LEU A 722 -9.07 9.04 37.80
CA LEU A 722 -8.23 10.08 38.45
C LEU A 722 -7.51 9.58 39.74
N ASN A 723 -6.17 9.51 39.86
CA ASN A 723 -5.10 10.38 39.32
C ASN A 723 -3.72 9.72 38.98
N ALA A 724 -3.00 10.32 38.02
CA ALA A 724 -1.57 10.75 38.01
C ALA A 724 -0.33 9.87 38.41
N ASN A 725 0.57 9.67 37.42
CA ASN A 725 2.00 10.12 37.33
C ASN A 725 3.30 9.39 37.86
N ILE A 726 4.07 8.80 36.89
CA ILE A 726 5.46 9.20 36.42
C ILE A 726 6.73 8.81 37.27
N SER A 727 7.94 8.43 36.76
CA SER A 727 8.55 8.29 35.40
C SER A 727 9.71 7.20 35.25
N LYS A 728 11.05 7.33 35.01
CA LYS A 728 11.94 8.33 34.31
C LYS A 728 13.32 7.79 33.70
N ARG A 729 13.44 7.38 32.40
CA ARG A 729 14.61 7.54 31.40
C ARG A 729 15.67 6.43 30.85
N ALA A 730 15.62 5.09 31.02
CA ALA A 730 16.41 3.96 30.34
C ALA A 730 17.82 3.47 30.83
N GLY A 731 18.79 2.85 30.11
CA GLY A 731 19.20 2.53 28.71
C GLY A 731 20.62 1.85 28.74
N GLU A 732 21.42 1.53 27.70
CA GLU A 732 21.36 1.54 26.21
C GLU A 732 21.40 0.08 25.63
N LYS A 733 21.61 -0.16 24.30
CA LYS A 733 21.71 -1.52 23.66
C LYS A 733 22.57 -1.68 22.37
N PRO A 734 22.97 -2.93 21.99
CA PRO A 734 23.88 -3.23 20.87
C PRO A 734 23.17 -3.69 19.56
N LYS A 735 23.98 -4.02 18.53
CA LYS A 735 23.53 -4.38 17.16
C LYS A 735 23.30 -5.89 16.95
N GLU A 736 22.12 -6.30 16.46
CA GLU A 736 21.89 -7.62 15.82
C GLU A 736 21.40 -7.46 14.35
N LYS A 737 21.69 -8.44 13.49
CA LYS A 737 21.41 -8.40 12.03
C LYS A 737 20.01 -8.93 11.70
N LYS A 738 19.07 -8.07 11.25
CA LYS A 738 17.74 -8.50 10.76
C LYS A 738 17.85 -9.32 9.45
N LYS A 739 17.12 -10.45 9.34
CA LYS A 739 16.87 -11.15 8.07
C LYS A 739 15.86 -10.37 7.22
N ARG A 740 16.00 -10.38 5.89
CA ARG A 740 15.02 -9.77 4.96
C ARG A 740 13.68 -10.52 5.03
N LYS A 741 12.57 -9.80 5.18
CA LYS A 741 11.21 -10.26 4.84
C LYS A 741 10.72 -9.54 3.58
N GLY A 742 9.85 -10.19 2.82
CA GLY A 742 9.27 -9.67 1.57
C GLY A 742 7.76 -9.37 1.68
N GLN A 743 7.29 -9.02 2.87
CA GLN A 743 5.86 -8.86 3.19
C GLN A 743 5.57 -7.52 3.89
N ASN A 744 6.35 -6.48 3.61
CA ASN A 744 6.27 -5.16 4.25
C ASN A 744 5.12 -4.31 3.65
N ASN A 745 3.94 -4.92 3.54
CA ASN A 745 2.66 -4.31 3.19
C ASN A 745 1.55 -5.12 3.90
N VAL A 746 1.62 -5.15 5.23
CA VAL A 746 0.44 -5.48 6.03
C VAL A 746 -0.50 -4.29 5.91
N GLU A 747 -1.74 -4.52 5.51
CA GLU A 747 -2.75 -3.46 5.54
C GLU A 747 -3.17 -3.22 6.99
N GLN A 748 -3.09 -1.96 7.45
CA GLN A 748 -3.66 -1.55 8.73
C GLN A 748 -5.19 -1.60 8.61
N ILE A 749 -5.76 -2.79 8.85
CA ILE A 749 -7.22 -3.00 8.88
C ILE A 749 -7.77 -2.18 10.07
N PRO A 750 -8.75 -1.29 9.86
CA PRO A 750 -9.39 -0.56 10.95
C PRO A 750 -9.91 -1.52 12.03
N ILE A 751 -9.59 -1.22 13.28
CA ILE A 751 -10.01 -2.05 14.41
C ILE A 751 -11.49 -1.82 14.65
N LEU A 752 -12.27 -2.90 14.57
CA LEU A 752 -13.73 -2.84 14.68
C LEU A 752 -14.20 -2.99 16.13
N GLU A 753 -13.36 -3.58 16.99
CA GLU A 753 -13.73 -3.98 18.34
C GLU A 753 -12.47 -4.11 19.23
N GLU A 754 -12.56 -3.59 20.46
CA GLU A 754 -11.63 -3.87 21.55
C GLU A 754 -12.21 -4.95 22.46
N ILE A 755 -11.37 -5.89 22.89
CA ILE A 755 -11.76 -7.04 23.71
C ILE A 755 -10.84 -7.06 24.93
N GLU A 756 -11.44 -7.13 26.11
CA GLU A 756 -10.73 -7.35 27.38
C GLU A 756 -10.12 -8.76 27.40
N ARG A 757 -9.07 -9.00 28.18
CA ARG A 757 -8.53 -10.35 28.33
C ARG A 757 -9.47 -11.23 29.15
N PRO A 758 -9.94 -12.38 28.63
CA PRO A 758 -10.12 -13.54 29.49
C PRO A 758 -8.72 -14.06 29.85
N ASP A 759 -8.43 -14.31 31.13
CA ASP A 759 -7.12 -14.82 31.56
C ASP A 759 -6.84 -16.30 31.14
N ASN A 760 -7.68 -16.88 30.27
CA ASN A 760 -7.62 -18.27 29.82
C ASN A 760 -7.48 -18.39 28.29
N ASP A 761 -6.25 -18.64 27.81
CA ASP A 761 -5.83 -18.76 26.38
C ASP A 761 -6.53 -19.92 25.58
N ILE A 762 -7.56 -20.59 26.11
CA ILE A 762 -8.27 -21.75 25.47
C ILE A 762 -9.70 -21.40 24.98
N ASP A 763 -10.30 -20.32 25.46
CA ASP A 763 -11.75 -20.10 25.33
C ASP A 763 -12.22 -19.48 23.99
N CYS A 764 -11.30 -18.96 23.16
CA CYS A 764 -11.66 -18.18 21.97
C CYS A 764 -10.80 -18.50 20.73
N GLN A 765 -11.18 -19.55 19.97
CA GLN A 765 -10.80 -19.68 18.56
C GLN A 765 -11.94 -20.25 17.70
N LYS A 766 -12.29 -19.54 16.63
CA LYS A 766 -12.98 -20.10 15.45
C LYS A 766 -12.99 -19.09 14.30
N PRO A 767 -12.62 -19.45 13.06
CA PRO A 767 -11.65 -20.46 12.65
C PRO A 767 -10.44 -19.85 11.91
N LEU A 768 -9.25 -20.45 12.08
CA LEU A 768 -8.20 -20.31 11.07
C LEU A 768 -8.56 -21.14 9.83
N ALA A 769 -8.10 -20.71 8.65
CA ALA A 769 -8.26 -21.50 7.43
C ALA A 769 -7.54 -22.86 7.54
N PHE A 770 -8.17 -23.94 7.05
CA PHE A 770 -7.58 -25.28 7.05
C PHE A 770 -6.41 -25.34 6.05
N THR A 771 -5.17 -25.19 6.55
CA THR A 771 -3.94 -25.17 5.73
C THR A 771 -3.46 -26.54 5.27
N GLU A 772 -3.86 -27.63 5.93
CA GLU A 772 -3.36 -28.99 5.71
C GLU A 772 -4.52 -29.96 5.50
N ILE A 773 -4.29 -31.06 4.78
CA ILE A 773 -5.36 -32.02 4.45
C ILE A 773 -6.04 -32.60 5.69
N TRP A 774 -5.29 -32.88 6.75
CA TRP A 774 -5.83 -33.46 7.98
C TRP A 774 -6.64 -32.48 8.85
N HIS A 775 -6.64 -31.19 8.51
CA HIS A 775 -7.45 -30.19 9.21
C HIS A 775 -8.92 -30.28 8.78
N ASN A 776 -9.82 -30.42 9.77
CA ASN A 776 -11.27 -30.52 9.55
C ASN A 776 -12.06 -30.12 10.82
N THR A 777 -13.39 -30.22 10.73
CA THR A 777 -14.35 -29.84 11.78
C THR A 777 -14.74 -30.96 12.75
N ASN A 778 -14.16 -32.16 12.62
CA ASN A 778 -14.51 -33.31 13.46
C ASN A 778 -14.16 -33.05 14.93
N LYS A 779 -14.87 -33.76 15.81
CA LYS A 779 -14.64 -33.69 17.26
C LYS A 779 -13.31 -34.32 17.66
N PHE A 780 -12.87 -33.97 18.86
CA PHE A 780 -11.72 -34.51 19.55
C PHE A 780 -12.25 -35.34 20.73
N GLN A 781 -12.39 -36.64 20.53
CA GLN A 781 -13.06 -37.53 21.49
C GLN A 781 -12.09 -38.03 22.56
N VAL A 782 -12.46 -37.92 23.83
CA VAL A 782 -11.73 -38.60 24.92
C VAL A 782 -12.01 -40.11 24.82
N VAL A 783 -10.97 -40.93 24.80
CA VAL A 783 -11.07 -42.41 24.69
C VAL A 783 -10.06 -43.10 25.62
N PHE A 784 -10.34 -44.31 26.08
CA PHE A 784 -9.35 -45.11 26.77
C PHE A 784 -8.39 -45.79 25.78
N THR A 785 -7.10 -45.80 26.09
CA THR A 785 -6.05 -46.37 25.24
C THR A 785 -6.19 -47.90 25.12
N LYS A 786 -6.77 -48.54 26.14
CA LYS A 786 -7.02 -49.99 26.18
C LYS A 786 -8.06 -50.44 25.16
N GLU A 787 -9.17 -49.72 25.04
CA GLU A 787 -10.22 -49.96 24.03
C GLU A 787 -9.70 -49.75 22.61
N CYS A 788 -8.79 -48.78 22.43
CA CYS A 788 -8.20 -48.43 21.15
C CYS A 788 -6.90 -49.21 20.83
N THR A 789 -6.60 -50.31 21.52
CA THR A 789 -5.27 -50.98 21.57
C THR A 789 -4.61 -51.29 20.22
N SER A 790 -5.37 -51.62 19.17
CA SER A 790 -4.83 -51.90 17.83
C SER A 790 -4.47 -50.65 17.01
N LYS A 791 -4.85 -49.44 17.46
CA LYS A 791 -4.72 -48.17 16.71
C LYS A 791 -4.03 -47.06 17.53
N ALA A 792 -4.28 -46.99 18.84
CA ALA A 792 -3.71 -46.00 19.76
C ALA A 792 -2.30 -46.38 20.22
N GLN A 793 -1.36 -46.52 19.29
CA GLN A 793 0.02 -46.91 19.63
C GLN A 793 0.82 -45.77 20.28
N LYS A 794 0.78 -44.57 19.71
CA LYS A 794 1.56 -43.40 20.15
C LYS A 794 0.93 -42.08 19.73
N CYS A 795 1.27 -41.00 20.41
CA CYS A 795 0.77 -39.66 20.13
C CYS A 795 1.30 -39.14 18.78
N GLU A 796 0.43 -38.69 17.88
CA GLU A 796 0.84 -38.23 16.54
C GLU A 796 1.72 -36.96 16.57
N SER A 797 1.64 -36.12 17.62
CA SER A 797 2.40 -34.86 17.73
C SER A 797 3.72 -34.92 18.52
N CYS A 798 3.85 -35.82 19.50
CA CYS A 798 5.08 -35.97 20.29
C CYS A 798 5.75 -37.34 20.14
N LYS A 799 5.12 -38.27 19.41
CA LYS A 799 5.57 -39.65 19.13
C LYS A 799 5.82 -40.55 20.37
N VAL A 800 5.62 -40.04 21.58
CA VAL A 800 5.60 -40.83 22.83
C VAL A 800 4.51 -41.90 22.75
N GLU A 801 4.86 -43.12 23.14
CA GLU A 801 3.92 -44.26 23.17
C GLU A 801 2.90 -44.09 24.31
N PHE A 802 1.67 -44.56 24.09
CA PHE A 802 0.69 -44.65 25.17
C PHE A 802 1.00 -45.88 26.06
N ALA A 803 0.58 -45.85 27.33
CA ALA A 803 0.79 -46.98 28.23
C ALA A 803 0.10 -48.24 27.70
N ARG A 804 0.85 -49.35 27.57
CA ARG A 804 0.36 -50.66 27.12
C ARG A 804 0.59 -51.71 28.21
N GLY A 805 -0.41 -52.54 28.48
CA GLY A 805 -0.31 -53.66 29.42
C GLY A 805 -1.54 -53.82 30.32
N GLY A 806 -1.49 -54.83 31.20
CA GLY A 806 -2.56 -55.12 32.16
C GLY A 806 -2.72 -54.03 33.24
N VAL A 807 -1.61 -53.48 33.72
CA VAL A 807 -1.60 -52.38 34.71
C VAL A 807 -2.32 -51.14 34.15
N VAL A 808 -3.14 -50.48 34.97
CA VAL A 808 -3.83 -49.23 34.61
C VAL A 808 -3.08 -48.07 35.28
N CYS A 809 -2.21 -47.38 34.54
CA CYS A 809 -1.54 -46.18 35.02
C CYS A 809 -2.50 -44.98 34.88
N ILE A 810 -3.36 -44.77 35.87
CA ILE A 810 -4.25 -43.60 35.94
C ILE A 810 -3.43 -42.36 36.30
N PRO A 811 -3.56 -41.21 35.60
CA PRO A 811 -4.51 -40.90 34.52
C PRO A 811 -3.95 -40.98 33.08
N GLN A 812 -2.92 -41.79 32.82
CA GLN A 812 -2.26 -41.90 31.52
C GLN A 812 -2.85 -42.96 30.58
N ASP A 813 -3.92 -43.66 30.98
CA ASP A 813 -4.69 -44.61 30.17
C ASP A 813 -5.80 -43.97 29.32
N ILE A 814 -5.90 -42.63 29.28
CA ILE A 814 -6.74 -41.87 28.34
C ILE A 814 -5.94 -41.13 27.26
N ALA A 815 -6.55 -41.01 26.08
CA ALA A 815 -6.03 -40.26 24.93
C ALA A 815 -7.13 -39.42 24.28
N ILE A 816 -6.74 -38.48 23.41
CA ILE A 816 -7.67 -37.74 22.56
C ILE A 816 -7.62 -38.32 21.14
N CYS A 817 -8.73 -38.87 20.67
CA CYS A 817 -8.93 -39.34 19.30
C CYS A 817 -9.45 -38.21 18.40
N HIS A 818 -8.97 -38.12 17.16
CA HIS A 818 -9.50 -37.23 16.13
C HIS A 818 -9.45 -37.91 14.76
N MET A 819 -10.51 -37.76 13.96
CA MET A 819 -10.61 -38.33 12.62
C MET A 819 -9.98 -37.38 11.59
N GLU A 820 -8.82 -37.76 11.05
CA GLU A 820 -8.06 -36.97 10.07
C GLU A 820 -8.28 -37.45 8.64
N ARG A 821 -8.32 -36.52 7.67
CA ARG A 821 -8.21 -36.84 6.23
C ARG A 821 -6.75 -37.04 5.85
N TYR A 822 -6.50 -37.89 4.86
CA TYR A 822 -5.14 -38.27 4.45
C TYR A 822 -5.01 -38.47 2.94
N PHE A 823 -3.77 -38.53 2.43
CA PHE A 823 -3.51 -38.86 1.03
C PHE A 823 -3.64 -40.36 0.79
N TYR A 824 -4.45 -40.77 -0.17
CA TYR A 824 -4.70 -42.17 -0.48
C TYR A 824 -3.79 -42.68 -1.62
N PRO A 825 -3.14 -43.84 -1.47
CA PRO A 825 -2.31 -44.44 -2.52
C PRO A 825 -3.18 -44.97 -3.67
N LYS A 826 -2.93 -44.46 -4.88
CA LYS A 826 -3.60 -44.80 -6.13
C LYS A 826 -2.56 -45.17 -7.18
N LYS A 827 -2.64 -46.38 -7.74
CA LYS A 827 -1.78 -46.76 -8.86
C LYS A 827 -2.26 -46.06 -10.13
N ASP A 828 -1.32 -45.51 -10.89
CA ASP A 828 -1.58 -45.05 -12.26
C ASP A 828 -1.67 -46.25 -13.23
N ALA A 829 -1.97 -45.97 -14.51
CA ALA A 829 -2.08 -46.99 -15.56
C ALA A 829 -0.77 -47.78 -15.80
N ASN A 830 0.37 -47.24 -15.32
CA ASN A 830 1.69 -47.87 -15.42
C ASN A 830 2.07 -48.59 -14.10
N GLY A 831 1.10 -48.78 -13.19
CA GLY A 831 1.25 -49.51 -11.93
C GLY A 831 1.93 -48.72 -10.80
N LYS A 832 2.33 -47.47 -11.03
CA LYS A 832 3.10 -46.66 -10.08
C LYS A 832 2.17 -45.99 -9.07
N THR A 833 2.45 -46.18 -7.78
CA THR A 833 1.66 -45.58 -6.70
C THR A 833 1.90 -44.07 -6.61
N THR A 834 0.83 -43.30 -6.86
CA THR A 834 0.72 -41.87 -6.57
C THR A 834 -0.14 -41.65 -5.33
N TYR A 835 -0.01 -40.50 -4.65
CA TYR A 835 -0.74 -40.19 -3.42
C TYR A 835 -1.69 -39.02 -3.66
N GLU A 836 -2.97 -39.30 -3.82
CA GLU A 836 -4.00 -38.27 -4.10
C GLU A 836 -4.74 -37.84 -2.82
N PRO A 837 -5.05 -36.54 -2.63
CA PRO A 837 -5.80 -36.06 -1.47
C PRO A 837 -7.26 -36.53 -1.57
N THR A 838 -7.77 -37.24 -0.56
CA THR A 838 -9.18 -37.66 -0.51
C THR A 838 -9.98 -36.96 0.58
N TRP A 839 -11.08 -36.34 0.16
CA TRP A 839 -12.07 -35.71 1.05
C TRP A 839 -13.14 -36.69 1.56
N LYS A 840 -13.10 -37.96 1.13
CA LYS A 840 -14.11 -38.99 1.43
C LYS A 840 -13.61 -40.12 2.34
N ARG A 841 -12.36 -40.09 2.81
CA ARG A 841 -11.78 -41.12 3.69
C ARG A 841 -11.01 -40.46 4.83
N GLU A 842 -11.28 -40.92 6.04
CA GLU A 842 -10.71 -40.38 7.27
C GLU A 842 -10.13 -41.53 8.12
N ILE A 843 -9.17 -41.23 9.00
CA ILE A 843 -8.45 -42.19 9.83
C ILE A 843 -8.29 -41.63 11.25
N ALA A 844 -8.52 -42.48 12.26
CA ALA A 844 -8.34 -42.11 13.66
C ALA A 844 -6.86 -41.86 13.97
N ARG A 845 -6.55 -40.65 14.46
CA ARG A 845 -5.26 -40.29 15.07
C ARG A 845 -5.44 -39.99 16.54
N PHE A 846 -4.39 -40.29 17.32
CA PHE A 846 -4.43 -40.25 18.78
C PHE A 846 -3.40 -39.25 19.30
N TYR A 847 -3.80 -38.49 20.30
CA TYR A 847 -3.04 -37.39 20.89
C TYR A 847 -2.91 -37.56 22.39
N CYS A 848 -1.77 -37.11 22.92
CA CYS A 848 -1.58 -36.99 24.36
C CYS A 848 -2.51 -35.90 24.92
N VAL A 849 -3.01 -36.08 26.15
CA VAL A 849 -3.87 -35.11 26.85
C VAL A 849 -3.03 -33.92 27.34
N LYS A 850 -2.50 -33.13 26.39
CA LYS A 850 -1.77 -31.87 26.60
C LYS A 850 -2.11 -30.92 25.45
N LYS A 851 -2.45 -29.67 25.73
CA LYS A 851 -2.79 -28.67 24.70
C LYS A 851 -1.68 -28.50 23.64
N GLU A 852 -0.41 -28.65 24.02
CA GLU A 852 0.74 -28.56 23.12
C GLU A 852 0.86 -29.76 22.16
N CYS A 853 0.32 -30.94 22.52
CA CYS A 853 0.18 -32.06 21.59
C CYS A 853 -0.85 -31.72 20.50
N ILE A 854 -1.99 -31.14 20.87
CA ILE A 854 -3.09 -30.89 19.92
C ILE A 854 -2.79 -29.66 19.05
N LEU A 855 -2.50 -28.51 19.66
CA LEU A 855 -2.26 -27.23 18.95
C LEU A 855 -1.09 -27.27 17.95
N ARG A 856 -0.10 -28.14 18.17
CA ARG A 856 1.02 -28.36 17.23
C ARG A 856 0.57 -28.89 15.86
N ARG A 857 -0.51 -29.67 15.82
CA ARG A 857 -1.01 -30.35 14.61
C ARG A 857 -2.41 -29.88 14.19
N HIS A 858 -3.15 -29.24 15.08
CA HIS A 858 -4.43 -28.58 14.84
C HIS A 858 -4.43 -27.17 15.45
N PRO A 859 -3.83 -26.16 14.77
CA PRO A 859 -3.66 -24.80 15.32
C PRO A 859 -4.95 -24.00 15.52
N TYR A 860 -6.11 -24.60 15.23
CA TYR A 860 -7.47 -24.05 15.33
C TYR A 860 -8.28 -24.67 16.50
N PHE A 861 -7.64 -25.51 17.32
CA PHE A 861 -8.30 -26.25 18.40
C PHE A 861 -8.71 -25.35 19.58
N TRP A 862 -9.93 -25.55 20.08
CA TRP A 862 -10.51 -24.88 21.25
C TRP A 862 -11.42 -25.87 22.00
N LYS A 863 -11.72 -25.60 23.28
CA LYS A 863 -12.33 -26.61 24.19
C LYS A 863 -13.64 -27.23 23.69
N GLY A 864 -14.51 -26.50 23.00
CA GLY A 864 -15.77 -27.03 22.46
C GLY A 864 -15.64 -27.91 21.20
N MET A 865 -14.41 -28.12 20.69
CA MET A 865 -14.14 -29.23 19.76
C MET A 865 -13.93 -30.56 20.48
N VAL A 866 -13.68 -30.55 21.80
CA VAL A 866 -13.62 -31.79 22.59
C VAL A 866 -15.04 -32.36 22.75
N GLU A 867 -15.10 -33.68 22.87
CA GLU A 867 -16.29 -34.46 23.12
C GLU A 867 -15.95 -35.59 24.08
N VAL A 868 -16.84 -35.85 25.04
CA VAL A 868 -16.75 -36.97 25.97
C VAL A 868 -18.09 -37.66 25.89
N GLN A 869 -18.11 -38.90 25.38
CA GLN A 869 -19.34 -39.69 25.30
C GLN A 869 -19.73 -40.17 26.71
N ASP A 870 -21.02 -40.39 26.96
CA ASP A 870 -21.53 -40.60 28.32
C ASP A 870 -21.05 -41.91 28.96
N ASP A 871 -20.78 -42.93 28.15
CA ASP A 871 -20.12 -44.18 28.53
C ASP A 871 -18.68 -43.95 29.00
N VAL A 872 -17.90 -43.17 28.26
CA VAL A 872 -16.55 -42.74 28.68
C VAL A 872 -16.65 -41.93 29.96
N ARG A 873 -17.59 -40.96 30.02
CA ARG A 873 -17.77 -40.02 31.14
C ARG A 873 -18.09 -40.73 32.45
N GLN A 874 -18.94 -41.76 32.42
CA GLN A 874 -19.25 -42.61 33.58
C GLN A 874 -18.01 -43.36 34.11
N ASN A 875 -17.08 -43.72 33.22
CA ASN A 875 -15.85 -44.45 33.57
C ASN A 875 -14.65 -43.53 33.93
N LEU A 876 -14.77 -42.20 33.80
CA LEU A 876 -13.71 -41.25 34.17
C LEU A 876 -13.54 -41.14 35.69
N LYS A 877 -12.56 -41.87 36.25
CA LYS A 877 -12.10 -41.69 37.64
C LYS A 877 -11.50 -40.30 37.88
N GLU A 878 -11.40 -39.89 39.14
CA GLU A 878 -11.04 -38.52 39.53
C GLU A 878 -9.70 -38.02 38.95
N GLY A 879 -8.70 -38.90 38.83
CA GLY A 879 -7.44 -38.57 38.15
C GLY A 879 -7.61 -38.13 36.69
N HIS A 880 -8.56 -38.74 35.96
CA HIS A 880 -8.87 -38.36 34.59
C HIS A 880 -9.57 -37.00 34.52
N LYS A 881 -10.54 -36.76 35.41
CA LYS A 881 -11.23 -35.47 35.51
C LYS A 881 -10.25 -34.35 35.84
N LYS A 882 -9.35 -34.58 36.81
CA LYS A 882 -8.25 -33.66 37.14
C LYS A 882 -7.36 -33.38 35.93
N LEU A 883 -6.86 -34.41 35.23
CA LEU A 883 -6.02 -34.25 34.04
C LEU A 883 -6.71 -33.46 32.93
N LEU A 884 -7.98 -33.73 32.65
CA LEU A 884 -8.77 -33.05 31.61
C LEU A 884 -9.08 -31.59 31.98
N LYS A 885 -9.29 -31.30 33.26
CA LYS A 885 -9.46 -29.94 33.80
C LYS A 885 -8.15 -29.14 33.77
N GLU A 886 -7.03 -29.75 34.15
CA GLU A 886 -5.71 -29.10 34.17
C GLU A 886 -5.14 -28.87 32.76
N ALA A 887 -5.24 -29.87 31.87
CA ALA A 887 -4.60 -29.81 30.55
C ALA A 887 -5.45 -29.17 29.44
N LEU A 888 -6.78 -29.25 29.53
CA LEU A 888 -7.73 -28.82 28.49
C LEU A 888 -8.86 -27.89 29.00
N HIS A 889 -8.91 -27.59 30.30
CA HIS A 889 -9.92 -26.74 30.95
C HIS A 889 -11.37 -27.19 30.70
N LEU A 890 -11.57 -28.52 30.75
CA LEU A 890 -12.87 -29.16 30.64
C LEU A 890 -13.50 -29.35 32.03
N SER A 891 -14.77 -28.93 32.17
CA SER A 891 -15.62 -29.27 33.32
C SER A 891 -16.45 -30.50 32.95
N ILE A 892 -16.24 -31.62 33.66
CA ILE A 892 -16.76 -32.96 33.30
C ILE A 892 -17.42 -33.63 34.51
#